data_AF-A0AAI9WWA1-F1
#
_entry.id   AF-A0AAI9WWA1-F1
#
_cell.length_a   1.000
_cell.length_b   1.000
_cell.length_c   1.000
_cell.angle_alpha   90.00
_cell.angle_beta   90.00
_cell.angle_gamma   90.00
#
_symmetry.space_group_name_H-M   'P 1'
#
loop_
_entity.id
_entity.type
_entity.pdbx_description
1 polymer ?
#
loop_
_entity_poly.entity_id
_entity_poly.type
_entity_poly.pdbx_seq_one_letter_code
_entity_poly.pdbx_strand_id
1 'polypeptide(L)'
;MTVNKYSVILPTYNEKRNLPILIYLLNKTFKENNLAWEVIIVDDNSPDGTQEIAKKLIDIYGSEHILLRPRAGKLGLGTAYVHGLQYVTGNFVIIMDADFSHHPEAIPEFIAKQKTEDYDIVTGTRYAGDGGVYGWDFKRKLISRGANFLATVVLNPRVSDLTGSFRLYKTNVLRKIIDVTQSKGYVFQMEMMVRARSLGFTVGEVPISFVDRLYGESKLGGDEIVQYAKGRGVMAKDTYLRKVLGEKCFDKVRHAKVLLVGAGGIGCELLKNLVLTGYNEIHVVDLDTITLSNLNRQFLFRKSDIDKSKSLTVVKAVESFNYFDSELVPHHGNIMDTRQFPLQWWEQFTYIFNALDNVEARHYVNKICLFLRKPLMESGTEGYGGQINPIFPYYSECFDCQKHISPKTYPVCTIRSTPSQPVHCITWAKEFLFRQLFDEADEASSLNDADAIANEAENKEEIENLTKEANELAELRRMIYDNEKEQFTEEMIRNIFTVDIERLLLIEDLWKTRSKPTPLDFDTYQKELKSKLSDNANDSILIAETKNWSVLENLYALCKSSERLQTRLKSGKEHFISFDKDDDDAMTFVAAASNLRSHIFHISTKSKFDIKEIAGNIIPAIATTNAIVAGFASATGTQYFSYNVKNSDFSEVFEKIYTMSICLRPQQYVISASLSGPYEKCVSDVLVSRGILHIREQDFENLTLGWLIDKLVDSYGYSRDFISIQVGSSKLIYDAEFDEYFDTRLKQVPGLKDQVIILVQDDSDELEGVELYLIVEEETETSLPVLKIGRNKLDKVSENDQESEDDDDIEIIGFQDEETDSDIEILNDVEEKRAVLYSKAGDSLWAQSGSFQLQPDEILAIAKGFDDASDLQSHGLHAQGQKYFLLRNDDRSIYGKHEAEGLICVRTKQTILVAHYPSGIQPGEATTIVEKLADYLISVGY
;
A
#
# COMPACT_ATOMS: atom_id res chain seq x y z
N MET A 1 -19.05 -58.41 34.22
CA MET A 1 -19.06 -57.47 33.08
C MET A 1 -20.37 -56.73 33.14
N THR A 2 -20.36 -55.41 33.23
CA THR A 2 -21.57 -54.58 33.13
C THR A 2 -22.17 -54.79 31.74
N VAL A 3 -23.42 -55.26 31.67
CA VAL A 3 -24.12 -55.45 30.39
C VAL A 3 -24.32 -54.07 29.76
N ASN A 4 -23.84 -53.90 28.52
CA ASN A 4 -24.05 -52.65 27.77
C ASN A 4 -25.54 -52.46 27.50
N LYS A 5 -26.04 -51.25 27.72
CA LYS A 5 -27.42 -50.84 27.42
C LYS A 5 -27.41 -49.81 26.30
N TYR A 6 -28.24 -50.04 25.29
CA TYR A 6 -28.34 -49.23 24.07
C TYR A 6 -29.63 -48.40 24.09
N SER A 7 -29.50 -47.09 24.09
CA SER A 7 -30.65 -46.17 24.08
C SER A 7 -30.88 -45.64 22.68
N VAL A 8 -32.09 -45.78 22.15
CA VAL A 8 -32.46 -45.23 20.84
C VAL A 8 -33.25 -43.95 21.04
N ILE A 9 -32.80 -42.82 20.51
CA ILE A 9 -33.57 -41.58 20.50
C ILE A 9 -34.33 -41.49 19.18
N LEU A 10 -35.66 -41.41 19.25
CA LEU A 10 -36.56 -41.30 18.10
C LEU A 10 -37.32 -39.98 18.14
N PRO A 11 -36.89 -38.96 17.38
CA PRO A 11 -37.70 -37.77 17.13
C PRO A 11 -38.95 -38.13 16.30
N THR A 12 -40.11 -37.62 16.71
CA THR A 12 -41.40 -37.93 16.08
C THR A 12 -42.22 -36.65 15.86
N TYR A 13 -42.81 -36.54 14.67
CA TYR A 13 -43.80 -35.52 14.32
C TYR A 13 -44.72 -36.07 13.23
N ASN A 14 -45.98 -36.34 13.55
CA ASN A 14 -46.94 -37.03 12.68
C ASN A 14 -46.52 -38.46 12.29
N GLU A 15 -46.08 -39.26 13.26
CA GLU A 15 -45.54 -40.61 13.05
C GLU A 15 -46.46 -41.73 13.56
N LYS A 16 -47.76 -41.46 13.75
CA LYS A 16 -48.74 -42.40 14.32
C LYS A 16 -48.72 -43.78 13.65
N ARG A 17 -48.53 -43.81 12.33
CA ARG A 17 -48.52 -45.06 11.53
C ARG A 17 -47.16 -45.78 11.58
N ASN A 18 -46.07 -45.03 11.65
CA ASN A 18 -44.73 -45.58 11.57
C ASN A 18 -44.26 -46.12 12.92
N LEU A 19 -44.57 -45.40 14.00
CA LEU A 19 -44.06 -45.67 15.34
C LEU A 19 -44.32 -47.11 15.85
N PRO A 20 -45.51 -47.72 15.71
CA PRO A 20 -45.74 -49.10 16.18
C PRO A 20 -44.87 -50.13 15.48
N ILE A 21 -44.72 -50.01 14.16
CA ILE A 21 -43.96 -50.95 13.34
C ILE A 21 -42.47 -50.80 13.64
N LEU A 22 -41.97 -49.57 13.76
CA LEU A 22 -40.56 -49.32 14.07
C LEU A 22 -40.19 -49.84 15.47
N ILE A 23 -41.04 -49.60 16.48
CA ILE A 23 -40.82 -50.12 17.84
C ILE A 23 -40.84 -51.65 17.85
N TYR A 24 -41.75 -52.29 17.09
CA TYR A 24 -41.76 -53.74 16.94
C TYR A 24 -40.45 -54.26 16.35
N LEU A 25 -39.94 -53.64 15.28
CA LEU A 25 -38.68 -54.01 14.65
C LEU A 25 -37.48 -53.81 15.59
N LEU A 26 -37.41 -52.69 16.31
CA LEU A 26 -36.38 -52.44 17.32
C LEU A 26 -36.40 -53.51 18.42
N ASN A 27 -37.57 -53.77 19.01
CA ASN A 27 -37.71 -54.83 20.02
C ASN A 27 -37.30 -56.20 19.47
N LYS A 28 -37.70 -56.53 18.23
CA LYS A 28 -37.31 -57.78 17.57
C LYS A 28 -35.79 -57.87 17.44
N THR A 29 -35.15 -56.87 16.84
CA THR A 29 -33.69 -56.81 16.65
C THR A 29 -32.94 -56.92 17.97
N PHE A 30 -33.33 -56.18 19.01
CA PHE A 30 -32.64 -56.24 20.30
C PHE A 30 -32.86 -57.57 21.02
N LYS A 31 -34.06 -58.17 20.96
CA LYS A 31 -34.35 -59.47 21.57
C LYS A 31 -33.60 -60.61 20.89
N GLU A 32 -33.60 -60.66 19.56
CA GLU A 32 -32.91 -61.70 18.79
C GLU A 32 -31.40 -61.69 19.03
N ASN A 33 -30.83 -60.52 19.33
CA ASN A 33 -29.40 -60.34 19.62
C ASN A 33 -29.07 -60.31 21.13
N ASN A 34 -30.05 -60.54 22.00
CA ASN A 34 -29.90 -60.54 23.47
C ASN A 34 -29.23 -59.26 24.03
N LEU A 35 -29.68 -58.09 23.54
CA LEU A 35 -29.13 -56.79 23.90
C LEU A 35 -30.05 -56.07 24.89
N ALA A 36 -29.49 -55.39 25.90
CA ALA A 36 -30.27 -54.51 26.77
C ALA A 36 -30.56 -53.19 26.05
N TRP A 37 -31.81 -52.73 26.05
CA TRP A 37 -32.23 -51.60 25.24
C TRP A 37 -33.31 -50.74 25.88
N GLU A 38 -33.40 -49.50 25.42
CA GLU A 38 -34.54 -48.60 25.65
C GLU A 38 -34.74 -47.67 24.44
N VAL A 39 -35.94 -47.11 24.32
CA VAL A 39 -36.30 -46.15 23.26
C VAL A 39 -36.90 -44.89 23.91
N ILE A 40 -36.31 -43.73 23.59
CA ILE A 40 -36.74 -42.41 24.02
C ILE A 40 -37.45 -41.76 22.84
N ILE A 41 -38.79 -41.76 22.90
CA ILE A 41 -39.65 -41.15 21.89
C ILE A 41 -39.78 -39.67 22.23
N VAL A 42 -39.22 -38.80 21.40
CA VAL A 42 -39.30 -37.34 21.55
C VAL A 42 -40.36 -36.83 20.58
N ASP A 43 -41.53 -36.42 21.08
CA ASP A 43 -42.66 -36.00 20.24
C ASP A 43 -42.79 -34.47 20.18
N ASP A 44 -42.86 -33.92 18.97
CA ASP A 44 -42.94 -32.48 18.69
C ASP A 44 -44.37 -31.95 18.68
N ASN A 45 -45.18 -32.38 19.64
CA ASN A 45 -46.60 -32.06 19.74
C ASN A 45 -47.38 -32.49 18.50
N SER A 46 -47.30 -33.77 18.14
CA SER A 46 -47.93 -34.32 16.93
C SER A 46 -49.46 -34.24 17.00
N PRO A 47 -50.13 -33.57 16.05
CA PRO A 47 -51.60 -33.49 16.01
C PRO A 47 -52.30 -34.78 15.54
N ASP A 48 -51.58 -35.75 14.97
CA ASP A 48 -52.17 -36.97 14.39
C ASP A 48 -52.52 -38.06 15.40
N GLY A 49 -52.13 -37.88 16.67
CA GLY A 49 -52.30 -38.84 17.75
C GLY A 49 -51.09 -39.76 17.97
N THR A 50 -49.88 -39.34 17.59
CA THR A 50 -48.62 -40.07 17.83
C THR A 50 -48.38 -40.33 19.32
N GLN A 51 -48.69 -39.38 20.21
CA GLN A 51 -48.48 -39.53 21.65
C GLN A 51 -49.36 -40.62 22.27
N GLU A 52 -50.59 -40.76 21.82
CA GLU A 52 -51.55 -41.78 22.25
C GLU A 52 -51.08 -43.18 21.84
N ILE A 53 -50.49 -43.29 20.65
CA ILE A 53 -49.85 -44.52 20.20
C ILE A 53 -48.61 -44.82 21.05
N ALA A 54 -47.76 -43.84 21.33
CA ALA A 54 -46.59 -44.03 22.17
C ALA A 54 -46.97 -44.53 23.58
N LYS A 55 -48.05 -43.99 24.19
CA LYS A 55 -48.58 -44.48 25.47
C LYS A 55 -49.01 -45.95 25.41
N LYS A 56 -49.75 -46.34 24.37
CA LYS A 56 -50.13 -47.75 24.16
C LYS A 56 -48.91 -48.66 23.99
N LEU A 57 -47.86 -48.18 23.33
CA LEU A 57 -46.62 -48.95 23.17
C LEU A 57 -45.89 -49.12 24.52
N ILE A 58 -45.93 -48.10 25.39
CA ILE A 58 -45.42 -48.23 26.77
C ILE A 58 -46.20 -49.32 27.54
N ASP A 59 -47.53 -49.38 27.39
CA ASP A 59 -48.35 -50.43 28.03
C ASP A 59 -48.00 -51.85 27.53
N ILE A 60 -47.59 -51.97 26.26
CA ILE A 60 -47.26 -53.26 25.63
C ILE A 60 -45.83 -53.72 25.97
N TYR A 61 -44.86 -52.82 25.90
CA TYR A 61 -43.43 -53.15 25.99
C TYR A 61 -42.79 -52.79 27.34
N GLY A 62 -43.50 -52.06 28.20
CA GLY A 62 -43.03 -51.65 29.52
C GLY A 62 -42.31 -50.30 29.54
N SER A 63 -42.47 -49.57 30.66
CA SER A 63 -41.82 -48.27 30.89
C SER A 63 -40.29 -48.34 31.06
N GLU A 64 -39.77 -49.53 31.30
CA GLU A 64 -38.34 -49.85 31.33
C GLU A 64 -37.71 -49.86 29.94
N HIS A 65 -38.51 -50.05 28.90
CA HIS A 65 -38.07 -50.13 27.51
C HIS A 65 -38.49 -48.93 26.68
N ILE A 66 -39.62 -48.29 26.96
CA ILE A 66 -40.12 -47.15 26.16
C ILE A 66 -40.42 -45.96 27.05
N LEU A 67 -39.91 -44.80 26.64
CA LEU A 67 -40.09 -43.53 27.34
C LEU A 67 -40.59 -42.45 26.39
N LEU A 68 -41.76 -41.89 26.68
CA LEU A 68 -42.31 -40.75 25.93
C LEU A 68 -41.87 -39.40 26.56
N ARG A 69 -41.36 -38.50 25.73
CA ARG A 69 -40.89 -37.16 26.09
C ARG A 69 -41.46 -36.10 25.13
N PRO A 70 -42.70 -35.63 25.38
CA PRO A 70 -43.33 -34.64 24.53
C PRO A 70 -42.66 -33.26 24.70
N ARG A 71 -42.66 -32.46 23.65
CA ARG A 71 -42.17 -31.07 23.61
C ARG A 71 -43.32 -30.12 23.28
N ALA A 72 -43.12 -28.82 23.54
CA ALA A 72 -44.14 -27.79 23.33
C ALA A 72 -44.51 -27.57 21.84
N GLY A 73 -43.68 -28.01 20.90
CA GLY A 73 -43.91 -27.90 19.47
C GLY A 73 -42.72 -28.33 18.63
N LYS A 74 -42.76 -28.03 17.33
CA LYS A 74 -41.72 -28.36 16.35
C LYS A 74 -40.52 -27.42 16.45
N LEU A 75 -39.64 -27.69 17.42
CA LEU A 75 -38.48 -26.86 17.77
C LEU A 75 -37.19 -27.20 17.00
N GLY A 76 -37.28 -28.09 16.00
CA GLY A 76 -36.16 -28.54 15.17
C GLY A 76 -35.61 -29.91 15.57
N LEU A 77 -34.92 -30.56 14.62
CA LEU A 77 -34.42 -31.93 14.76
C LEU A 77 -33.26 -32.03 15.77
N GLY A 78 -32.29 -31.11 15.71
CA GLY A 78 -31.15 -31.11 16.63
C GLY A 78 -31.60 -30.95 18.08
N THR A 79 -32.54 -30.03 18.34
CA THR A 79 -33.08 -29.82 19.69
C THR A 79 -33.87 -31.03 20.21
N ALA A 80 -34.42 -31.89 19.33
CA ALA A 80 -35.09 -33.13 19.72
C ALA A 80 -34.08 -34.13 20.29
N TYR A 81 -32.93 -34.28 19.63
CA TYR A 81 -31.85 -35.14 20.10
C TYR A 81 -31.24 -34.63 21.41
N VAL A 82 -31.05 -33.32 21.56
CA VAL A 82 -30.60 -32.71 22.83
C VAL A 82 -31.57 -33.04 23.96
N HIS A 83 -32.88 -32.87 23.74
CA HIS A 83 -33.89 -33.18 24.74
C HIS A 83 -33.92 -34.68 25.07
N GLY A 84 -33.87 -35.56 24.07
CA GLY A 84 -33.86 -37.01 24.28
C GLY A 84 -32.65 -37.49 25.07
N LEU A 85 -31.48 -36.91 24.84
CA LEU A 85 -30.23 -37.29 25.52
C LEU A 85 -30.26 -37.08 27.04
N GLN A 86 -31.10 -36.16 27.52
CA GLN A 86 -31.28 -35.92 28.96
C GLN A 86 -31.88 -37.12 29.71
N TYR A 87 -32.54 -38.04 28.99
CA TYR A 87 -33.26 -39.18 29.55
C TYR A 87 -32.64 -40.54 29.23
N VAL A 88 -31.53 -40.55 28.49
CA VAL A 88 -30.76 -41.76 28.17
C VAL A 88 -30.12 -42.33 29.43
N THR A 89 -30.31 -43.63 29.65
CA THR A 89 -29.65 -44.42 30.71
C THR A 89 -28.61 -45.40 30.17
N GLY A 90 -28.61 -45.66 28.85
CA GLY A 90 -27.63 -46.51 28.18
C GLY A 90 -26.23 -45.91 28.17
N ASN A 91 -25.22 -46.77 28.06
CA ASN A 91 -23.85 -46.34 27.82
C ASN A 91 -23.56 -46.09 26.33
N PHE A 92 -24.43 -46.55 25.45
CA PHE A 92 -24.44 -46.22 24.03
C PHE A 92 -25.76 -45.60 23.60
N VAL A 93 -25.69 -44.63 22.69
CA VAL A 93 -26.86 -43.95 22.11
C VAL A 93 -26.92 -44.16 20.62
N ILE A 94 -28.07 -44.58 20.13
CA ILE A 94 -28.40 -44.66 18.72
C ILE A 94 -29.34 -43.51 18.41
N ILE A 95 -29.01 -42.71 17.40
CA ILE A 95 -29.93 -41.73 16.82
C ILE A 95 -30.39 -42.25 15.46
N MET A 96 -31.69 -42.18 15.21
CA MET A 96 -32.28 -42.55 13.92
C MET A 96 -33.62 -41.87 13.72
N ASP A 97 -34.02 -41.73 12.47
CA ASP A 97 -35.30 -41.15 12.09
C ASP A 97 -36.43 -42.19 12.18
N ALA A 98 -37.66 -41.72 12.44
CA ALA A 98 -38.83 -42.58 12.68
C ALA A 98 -39.61 -42.97 11.40
N ASP A 99 -39.05 -42.72 10.21
CA ASP A 99 -39.76 -42.76 8.91
C ASP A 99 -39.41 -43.96 8.00
N PHE A 100 -38.72 -44.97 8.55
CA PHE A 100 -38.19 -46.16 7.86
C PHE A 100 -37.10 -45.92 6.81
N SER A 101 -36.54 -44.71 6.72
CA SER A 101 -35.36 -44.50 5.90
C SER A 101 -34.14 -45.29 6.40
N HIS A 102 -34.16 -45.74 7.65
CA HIS A 102 -33.13 -46.56 8.28
C HIS A 102 -33.75 -47.81 8.93
N HIS A 103 -33.26 -48.99 8.55
CA HIS A 103 -33.75 -50.26 9.08
C HIS A 103 -32.99 -50.66 10.35
N PRO A 104 -33.67 -51.02 11.46
CA PRO A 104 -33.02 -51.44 12.72
C PRO A 104 -32.05 -52.63 12.60
N GLU A 105 -32.17 -53.45 11.57
CA GLU A 105 -31.32 -54.65 11.35
C GLU A 105 -29.82 -54.34 11.19
N ALA A 106 -29.45 -53.08 10.90
CA ALA A 106 -28.03 -52.69 10.89
C ALA A 106 -27.45 -52.46 12.30
N ILE A 107 -28.29 -52.33 13.35
CA ILE A 107 -27.83 -52.05 14.73
C ILE A 107 -26.83 -53.11 15.24
N PRO A 108 -27.04 -54.42 15.08
CA PRO A 108 -26.07 -55.42 15.50
C PRO A 108 -24.70 -55.26 14.83
N GLU A 109 -24.66 -54.86 13.55
CA GLU A 109 -23.42 -54.59 12.84
C GLU A 109 -22.72 -53.33 13.36
N PHE A 110 -23.48 -52.28 13.68
CA PHE A 110 -22.93 -51.07 14.31
C PHE A 110 -22.28 -51.41 15.65
N ILE A 111 -22.96 -52.25 16.46
CA ILE A 111 -22.46 -52.72 17.75
C ILE A 111 -21.23 -53.60 17.57
N ALA A 112 -21.22 -54.50 16.59
CA ALA A 112 -20.08 -55.35 16.29
C ALA A 112 -18.86 -54.49 15.90
N LYS A 113 -19.03 -53.55 14.97
CA LYS A 113 -17.98 -52.63 14.50
C LYS A 113 -17.43 -51.76 15.63
N GLN A 114 -18.32 -51.23 16.47
CA GLN A 114 -17.94 -50.47 17.66
C GLN A 114 -17.11 -51.35 18.61
N LYS A 115 -17.55 -52.58 18.86
CA LYS A 115 -16.90 -53.48 19.82
C LYS A 115 -15.54 -53.99 19.32
N THR A 116 -15.39 -54.26 18.03
CA THR A 116 -14.15 -54.81 17.46
C THR A 116 -13.03 -53.78 17.38
N GLU A 117 -13.37 -52.51 17.10
CA GLU A 117 -12.39 -51.45 16.81
C GLU A 117 -12.42 -50.30 17.83
N ASP A 118 -13.27 -50.40 18.86
CA ASP A 118 -13.49 -49.41 19.93
C ASP A 118 -13.80 -47.98 19.44
N TYR A 119 -14.46 -47.87 18.29
CA TYR A 119 -14.86 -46.57 17.75
C TYR A 119 -15.72 -45.77 18.74
N ASP A 120 -15.49 -44.47 18.78
CA ASP A 120 -16.31 -43.52 19.55
C ASP A 120 -17.68 -43.31 18.92
N ILE A 121 -17.73 -43.40 17.60
CA ILE A 121 -18.91 -43.23 16.75
C ILE A 121 -18.90 -44.30 15.66
N VAL A 122 -20.04 -44.93 15.40
CA VAL A 122 -20.26 -45.75 14.20
C VAL A 122 -21.41 -45.14 13.41
N THR A 123 -21.16 -44.83 12.14
CA THR A 123 -22.14 -44.21 11.24
C THR A 123 -22.53 -45.15 10.11
N GLY A 124 -23.79 -45.12 9.72
CA GLY A 124 -24.25 -45.75 8.48
C GLY A 124 -23.77 -44.95 7.27
N THR A 125 -23.32 -45.64 6.22
CA THR A 125 -22.95 -45.02 4.95
C THR A 125 -23.71 -45.62 3.77
N ARG A 126 -24.20 -44.75 2.88
CA ARG A 126 -24.80 -45.13 1.59
C ARG A 126 -23.78 -45.20 0.45
N TYR A 127 -22.54 -44.77 0.69
CA TYR A 127 -21.56 -44.48 -0.36
C TYR A 127 -20.27 -45.29 -0.28
N ALA A 128 -20.05 -46.05 0.79
CA ALA A 128 -18.94 -46.98 0.92
C ALA A 128 -19.42 -48.42 1.12
N GLY A 129 -18.58 -49.39 0.71
CA GLY A 129 -18.89 -50.82 0.73
C GLY A 129 -20.12 -51.16 -0.12
N ASP A 130 -20.97 -52.07 0.38
CA ASP A 130 -22.20 -52.53 -0.26
C ASP A 130 -23.42 -51.62 0.05
N GLY A 131 -23.16 -50.38 0.49
CA GLY A 131 -24.20 -49.40 0.82
C GLY A 131 -24.92 -48.89 -0.43
N GLY A 132 -26.18 -48.46 -0.27
CA GLY A 132 -26.99 -48.10 -1.43
C GLY A 132 -28.24 -47.30 -1.12
N VAL A 133 -28.82 -46.70 -2.19
CA VAL A 133 -30.05 -45.92 -2.11
C VAL A 133 -31.08 -46.44 -3.11
N TYR A 134 -32.25 -46.82 -2.60
CA TYR A 134 -33.33 -47.43 -3.37
C TYR A 134 -34.56 -46.51 -3.40
N GLY A 135 -35.18 -46.38 -4.57
CA GLY A 135 -36.36 -45.50 -4.78
C GLY A 135 -36.05 -44.05 -5.16
N TRP A 136 -34.78 -43.62 -5.19
CA TRP A 136 -34.41 -42.26 -5.63
C TRP A 136 -34.26 -42.13 -7.15
N ASP A 137 -34.72 -40.99 -7.70
CA ASP A 137 -34.44 -40.60 -9.07
C ASP A 137 -32.95 -40.25 -9.29
N PHE A 138 -32.53 -40.19 -10.55
CA PHE A 138 -31.13 -39.93 -10.91
C PHE A 138 -30.65 -38.54 -10.45
N LYS A 139 -31.54 -37.54 -10.47
CA LYS A 139 -31.22 -36.15 -10.10
C LYS A 139 -30.90 -36.04 -8.61
N ARG A 140 -31.72 -36.65 -7.75
CA ARG A 140 -31.54 -36.68 -6.29
C ARG A 140 -30.28 -37.45 -5.89
N LYS A 141 -29.96 -38.54 -6.60
CA LYS A 141 -28.68 -39.27 -6.42
C LYS A 141 -27.48 -38.40 -6.76
N LEU A 142 -27.53 -37.65 -7.86
CA LEU A 142 -26.44 -36.77 -8.28
C LEU A 142 -26.25 -35.60 -7.29
N ILE A 143 -27.34 -34.95 -6.85
CA ILE A 143 -27.29 -33.86 -5.87
C ILE A 143 -26.65 -34.33 -4.56
N SER A 144 -27.08 -35.48 -4.04
CA SER A 144 -26.56 -35.99 -2.75
C SER A 144 -25.09 -36.40 -2.82
N ARG A 145 -24.65 -37.00 -3.95
CA ARG A 145 -23.23 -37.30 -4.17
C ARG A 145 -22.39 -36.03 -4.36
N GLY A 146 -22.91 -35.04 -5.09
CA GLY A 146 -22.25 -33.73 -5.24
C GLY A 146 -22.10 -32.99 -3.92
N ALA A 147 -23.14 -32.99 -3.08
CA ALA A 147 -23.10 -32.39 -1.75
C ALA A 147 -22.09 -33.08 -0.82
N ASN A 148 -22.04 -34.42 -0.81
CA ASN A 148 -21.05 -35.16 -0.03
C ASN A 148 -19.62 -34.98 -0.55
N PHE A 149 -19.42 -34.91 -1.88
CA PHE A 149 -18.11 -34.61 -2.47
C PHE A 149 -17.63 -33.21 -2.05
N LEU A 150 -18.48 -32.19 -2.20
CA LEU A 150 -18.17 -30.83 -1.79
C LEU A 150 -17.87 -30.75 -0.28
N ALA A 151 -18.69 -31.37 0.56
CA ALA A 151 -18.47 -31.40 2.00
C ALA A 151 -17.17 -32.17 2.37
N THR A 152 -16.82 -33.20 1.62
CA THR A 152 -15.56 -33.94 1.83
C THR A 152 -14.34 -33.08 1.50
N VAL A 153 -14.39 -32.33 0.40
CA VAL A 153 -13.30 -31.43 -0.02
C VAL A 153 -13.14 -30.27 0.96
N VAL A 154 -14.24 -29.60 1.33
CA VAL A 154 -14.18 -28.38 2.14
C VAL A 154 -13.94 -28.68 3.62
N LEU A 155 -14.57 -29.73 4.15
CA LEU A 155 -14.64 -29.96 5.60
C LEU A 155 -13.75 -31.10 6.05
N ASN A 156 -13.35 -31.96 5.11
CA ASN A 156 -12.58 -33.17 5.34
C ASN A 156 -13.12 -33.88 6.60
N PRO A 157 -14.32 -34.47 6.59
CA PRO A 157 -14.88 -35.09 7.80
C PRO A 157 -14.31 -36.50 8.04
N ARG A 158 -13.53 -37.06 7.09
CA ARG A 158 -13.00 -38.45 7.11
C ARG A 158 -14.09 -39.52 7.19
N VAL A 159 -15.31 -39.20 6.75
CA VAL A 159 -16.42 -40.14 6.56
C VAL A 159 -16.96 -39.99 5.14
N SER A 160 -17.47 -41.09 4.58
CA SER A 160 -18.00 -41.15 3.21
C SER A 160 -19.42 -40.62 3.08
N ASP A 161 -20.20 -40.60 4.17
CA ASP A 161 -21.57 -40.12 4.19
C ASP A 161 -21.82 -39.14 5.34
N LEU A 162 -21.82 -37.84 5.03
CA LEU A 162 -22.03 -36.77 6.00
C LEU A 162 -23.52 -36.49 6.23
N THR A 163 -24.38 -36.84 5.27
CA THR A 163 -25.80 -36.47 5.28
C THR A 163 -26.72 -37.55 5.85
N GLY A 164 -26.18 -38.73 6.20
CA GLY A 164 -26.88 -39.78 6.93
C GLY A 164 -26.99 -39.49 8.43
N SER A 165 -28.17 -39.73 9.01
CA SER A 165 -28.49 -39.48 10.42
C SER A 165 -28.40 -40.72 11.31
N PHE A 166 -28.27 -41.93 10.74
CA PHE A 166 -28.26 -43.18 11.51
C PHE A 166 -26.89 -43.50 12.09
N ARG A 167 -26.74 -43.34 13.42
CA ARG A 167 -25.45 -43.39 14.09
C ARG A 167 -25.54 -43.96 15.50
N LEU A 168 -24.52 -44.72 15.89
CA LEU A 168 -24.25 -45.19 17.24
C LEU A 168 -23.12 -44.35 17.85
N TYR A 169 -23.29 -43.88 19.08
CA TYR A 169 -22.29 -43.12 19.83
C TYR A 169 -22.03 -43.76 21.19
N LYS A 170 -20.81 -43.63 21.71
CA LYS A 170 -20.60 -43.67 23.17
C LYS A 170 -21.34 -42.47 23.79
N THR A 171 -22.05 -42.67 24.89
CA THR A 171 -22.95 -41.65 25.45
C THR A 171 -22.22 -40.37 25.87
N ASN A 172 -21.04 -40.50 26.47
CA ASN A 172 -20.18 -39.37 26.84
C ASN A 172 -19.65 -38.59 25.63
N VAL A 173 -19.41 -39.27 24.50
CA VAL A 173 -18.98 -38.66 23.24
C VAL A 173 -20.13 -37.83 22.65
N LEU A 174 -21.34 -38.40 22.59
CA LEU A 174 -22.50 -37.68 22.10
C LEU A 174 -22.77 -36.40 22.90
N ARG A 175 -22.68 -36.45 24.24
CA ARG A 175 -22.82 -35.27 25.10
C ARG A 175 -21.80 -34.18 24.75
N LYS A 176 -20.51 -34.53 24.71
CA LYS A 176 -19.44 -33.57 24.38
C LYS A 176 -19.61 -32.93 23.01
N ILE A 177 -20.02 -33.69 22.01
CA ILE A 177 -20.22 -33.15 20.65
C ILE A 177 -21.44 -32.21 20.65
N ILE A 178 -22.53 -32.59 21.31
CA ILE A 178 -23.72 -31.74 21.42
C ILE A 178 -23.41 -30.41 22.12
N ASP A 179 -22.62 -30.43 23.19
CA ASP A 179 -22.26 -29.22 23.95
C ASP A 179 -21.56 -28.14 23.09
N VAL A 180 -20.84 -28.56 22.04
CA VAL A 180 -20.14 -27.66 21.11
C VAL A 180 -20.88 -27.44 19.78
N THR A 181 -22.05 -28.06 19.61
CA THR A 181 -22.83 -27.98 18.36
C THR A 181 -23.82 -26.82 18.44
N GLN A 182 -23.77 -25.91 17.46
CA GLN A 182 -24.60 -24.70 17.46
C GLN A 182 -25.87 -24.86 16.60
N SER A 183 -25.81 -25.69 15.55
CA SER A 183 -26.93 -25.90 14.63
C SER A 183 -28.13 -26.55 15.31
N LYS A 184 -29.34 -26.09 14.98
CA LYS A 184 -30.60 -26.64 15.54
C LYS A 184 -31.48 -27.37 14.51
N GLY A 185 -31.25 -27.13 13.22
CA GLY A 185 -31.97 -27.75 12.08
C GLY A 185 -31.32 -29.02 11.54
N TYR A 186 -31.61 -29.41 10.29
CA TYR A 186 -31.05 -30.63 9.67
C TYR A 186 -29.50 -30.62 9.59
N VAL A 187 -28.91 -29.42 9.42
CA VAL A 187 -27.46 -29.18 9.42
C VAL A 187 -26.77 -29.71 10.69
N PHE A 188 -27.50 -29.82 11.80
CA PHE A 188 -27.03 -30.47 13.03
C PHE A 188 -26.33 -31.80 12.75
N GLN A 189 -26.90 -32.66 11.89
CA GLN A 189 -26.33 -33.97 11.60
C GLN A 189 -24.95 -33.88 10.91
N MET A 190 -24.74 -32.88 10.06
CA MET A 190 -23.46 -32.67 9.38
C MET A 190 -22.42 -32.08 10.35
N GLU A 191 -22.83 -31.07 11.13
CA GLU A 191 -21.96 -30.43 12.13
C GLU A 191 -21.45 -31.45 13.16
N MET A 192 -22.30 -32.37 13.62
CA MET A 192 -21.94 -33.41 14.59
C MET A 192 -20.68 -34.22 14.18
N MET A 193 -20.53 -34.60 12.90
CA MET A 193 -19.35 -35.36 12.45
C MET A 193 -18.11 -34.47 12.30
N VAL A 194 -18.28 -33.23 11.85
CA VAL A 194 -17.17 -32.29 11.75
C VAL A 194 -16.64 -31.94 13.15
N ARG A 195 -17.54 -31.70 14.11
CA ARG A 195 -17.19 -31.48 15.51
C ARG A 195 -16.54 -32.70 16.13
N ALA A 196 -17.06 -33.90 15.87
CA ALA A 196 -16.46 -35.15 16.34
C ALA A 196 -14.99 -35.27 15.91
N ARG A 197 -14.70 -35.01 14.63
CA ARG A 197 -13.33 -34.98 14.12
C ARG A 197 -12.50 -33.88 14.76
N SER A 198 -13.03 -32.67 14.91
CA SER A 198 -12.29 -31.55 15.51
C SER A 198 -11.89 -31.82 16.97
N LEU A 199 -12.67 -32.64 17.68
CA LEU A 199 -12.41 -33.10 19.03
C LEU A 199 -11.53 -34.36 19.09
N GLY A 200 -11.11 -34.89 17.94
CA GLY A 200 -10.23 -36.07 17.84
C GLY A 200 -10.92 -37.42 18.04
N PHE A 201 -12.26 -37.50 17.97
CA PHE A 201 -12.98 -38.76 18.10
C PHE A 201 -12.84 -39.65 16.86
N THR A 202 -12.85 -40.96 17.09
CA THR A 202 -12.75 -41.98 16.05
C THR A 202 -14.11 -42.35 15.48
N VAL A 203 -14.20 -42.53 14.15
CA VAL A 203 -15.45 -42.85 13.46
C VAL A 203 -15.28 -44.07 12.58
N GLY A 204 -16.12 -45.09 12.79
CA GLY A 204 -16.25 -46.26 11.93
C GLY A 204 -17.48 -46.17 11.02
N GLU A 205 -17.42 -46.79 9.84
CA GLU A 205 -18.53 -46.80 8.89
C GLU A 205 -19.09 -48.22 8.70
N VAL A 206 -20.42 -48.33 8.65
CA VAL A 206 -21.15 -49.56 8.31
C VAL A 206 -22.00 -49.29 7.07
N PRO A 207 -21.86 -50.09 5.98
CA PRO A 207 -22.70 -49.93 4.80
C PRO A 207 -24.18 -50.16 5.12
N ILE A 208 -25.05 -49.23 4.73
CA ILE A 208 -26.51 -49.35 4.94
C ILE A 208 -27.29 -49.14 3.65
N SER A 209 -28.45 -49.79 3.57
CA SER A 209 -29.45 -49.53 2.54
C SER A 209 -30.42 -48.44 3.01
N PHE A 210 -30.53 -47.37 2.23
CA PHE A 210 -31.49 -46.29 2.45
C PHE A 210 -32.66 -46.44 1.47
N VAL A 211 -33.88 -46.43 2.00
CA VAL A 211 -35.12 -46.52 1.23
C VAL A 211 -35.90 -45.22 1.40
N ASP A 212 -36.57 -44.76 0.35
CA ASP A 212 -37.46 -43.60 0.48
C ASP A 212 -38.62 -43.92 1.45
N ARG A 213 -39.06 -42.91 2.20
CA ARG A 213 -40.09 -43.03 3.25
C ARG A 213 -41.34 -43.75 2.74
N LEU A 214 -41.91 -44.63 3.57
CA LEU A 214 -43.15 -45.35 3.24
C LEU A 214 -44.40 -44.46 3.38
N TYR A 215 -44.39 -43.49 4.29
CA TYR A 215 -45.48 -42.54 4.53
C TYR A 215 -44.94 -41.13 4.82
N GLY A 216 -45.58 -40.07 4.28
CA GLY A 216 -45.22 -38.65 4.49
C GLY A 216 -44.52 -37.98 3.29
N GLU A 217 -44.32 -36.65 3.33
CA GLU A 217 -43.65 -35.86 2.28
C GLU A 217 -42.20 -35.48 2.66
N SER A 218 -41.32 -35.29 1.66
CA SER A 218 -39.90 -34.94 1.87
C SER A 218 -39.68 -33.53 2.39
N LYS A 219 -38.93 -33.40 3.50
CA LYS A 219 -38.60 -32.11 4.13
C LYS A 219 -37.32 -31.47 3.58
N LEU A 220 -36.51 -32.20 2.82
CA LEU A 220 -35.31 -31.68 2.16
C LEU A 220 -35.73 -30.91 0.89
N GLY A 221 -35.93 -29.60 1.04
CA GLY A 221 -36.06 -28.66 -0.07
C GLY A 221 -34.69 -28.14 -0.53
N GLY A 222 -34.60 -27.65 -1.77
CA GLY A 222 -33.37 -27.03 -2.31
C GLY A 222 -32.87 -25.85 -1.48
N ASP A 223 -33.77 -25.17 -0.78
CA ASP A 223 -33.47 -24.01 0.07
C ASP A 223 -32.62 -24.35 1.30
N GLU A 224 -32.73 -25.55 1.88
CA GLU A 224 -31.91 -25.96 3.03
C GLU A 224 -30.46 -26.25 2.61
N ILE A 225 -30.26 -26.78 1.39
CA ILE A 225 -28.94 -27.02 0.78
C ILE A 225 -28.27 -25.68 0.44
N VAL A 226 -29.06 -24.73 -0.09
CA VAL A 226 -28.59 -23.36 -0.35
C VAL A 226 -28.32 -22.62 0.95
N GLN A 227 -29.11 -22.82 2.02
CA GLN A 227 -28.82 -22.28 3.35
C GLN A 227 -27.56 -22.88 3.98
N TYR A 228 -27.18 -24.12 3.67
CA TYR A 228 -25.90 -24.69 4.10
C TYR A 228 -24.72 -24.14 3.30
N ALA A 229 -24.85 -24.02 1.98
CA ALA A 229 -23.85 -23.37 1.14
C ALA A 229 -23.67 -21.87 1.45
N LYS A 230 -24.75 -21.20 1.87
CA LYS A 230 -24.76 -19.81 2.36
C LYS A 230 -24.56 -19.71 3.89
N GLY A 231 -24.50 -20.83 4.59
CA GLY A 231 -24.66 -20.94 6.04
C GLY A 231 -23.34 -20.97 6.78
N ARG A 232 -23.12 -19.91 7.56
CA ARG A 232 -22.02 -19.66 8.50
C ARG A 232 -21.80 -20.79 9.54
N GLY A 233 -21.32 -21.97 9.13
CA GLY A 233 -21.30 -23.11 10.05
C GLY A 233 -20.37 -24.26 9.74
N VAL A 234 -19.11 -24.03 9.34
CA VAL A 234 -18.06 -25.04 9.51
C VAL A 234 -16.72 -24.35 9.82
N MET A 235 -16.22 -24.59 11.04
CA MET A 235 -15.31 -23.72 11.81
C MET A 235 -15.92 -22.34 12.10
N ALA A 236 -15.76 -21.83 13.33
CA ALA A 236 -15.94 -20.40 13.53
C ALA A 236 -14.97 -19.74 12.53
N LYS A 237 -15.46 -18.85 11.64
CA LYS A 237 -14.69 -18.34 10.48
C LYS A 237 -13.32 -17.76 10.88
N ASP A 238 -13.22 -17.35 12.14
CA ASP A 238 -12.10 -16.78 12.84
C ASP A 238 -11.19 -17.81 13.55
N THR A 239 -11.50 -19.11 13.55
CA THR A 239 -10.79 -20.14 14.36
C THR A 239 -9.28 -20.10 14.13
N TYR A 240 -8.82 -19.96 12.88
CA TYR A 240 -7.40 -19.88 12.58
C TYR A 240 -6.81 -18.52 12.95
N LEU A 241 -7.52 -17.42 12.69
CA LEU A 241 -7.06 -16.08 13.05
C LEU A 241 -6.96 -15.93 14.57
N ARG A 242 -7.94 -16.42 15.35
CA ARG A 242 -7.88 -16.45 16.82
C ARG A 242 -6.73 -17.30 17.34
N LYS A 243 -6.37 -18.40 16.67
CA LYS A 243 -5.21 -19.22 17.05
C LYS A 243 -3.88 -18.52 16.75
N VAL A 244 -3.79 -17.80 15.63
CA VAL A 244 -2.56 -17.13 15.20
C VAL A 244 -2.35 -15.81 15.96
N LEU A 245 -3.38 -14.97 16.03
CA LEU A 245 -3.33 -13.65 16.67
C LEU A 245 -3.53 -13.72 18.19
N GLY A 246 -4.19 -14.78 18.68
CA GLY A 246 -4.72 -14.84 20.04
C GLY A 246 -6.07 -14.14 20.16
N GLU A 247 -6.90 -14.57 21.13
CA GLU A 247 -8.26 -14.06 21.31
C GLU A 247 -8.30 -12.53 21.51
N LYS A 248 -7.46 -12.01 22.40
CA LYS A 248 -7.45 -10.57 22.74
C LYS A 248 -7.10 -9.68 21.55
N CYS A 249 -6.08 -10.05 20.77
CA CYS A 249 -5.67 -9.28 19.59
C CYS A 249 -6.74 -9.34 18.52
N PHE A 250 -7.26 -10.54 18.23
CA PHE A 250 -8.34 -10.71 17.27
C PHE A 250 -9.59 -9.91 17.65
N ASP A 251 -9.99 -9.94 18.92
CA ASP A 251 -11.15 -9.16 19.38
C ASP A 251 -10.91 -7.67 19.22
N LYS A 252 -9.71 -7.14 19.52
CA LYS A 252 -9.40 -5.73 19.27
C LYS A 252 -9.46 -5.37 17.78
N VAL A 253 -8.93 -6.21 16.89
CA VAL A 253 -9.04 -6.04 15.43
C VAL A 253 -10.51 -6.04 14.99
N ARG A 254 -11.34 -6.93 15.56
CA ARG A 254 -12.79 -7.00 15.33
C ARG A 254 -13.60 -5.82 15.88
N HIS A 255 -12.99 -4.92 16.64
CA HIS A 255 -13.61 -3.66 17.08
C HIS A 255 -12.90 -2.43 16.53
N ALA A 256 -11.82 -2.61 15.76
CA ALA A 256 -11.03 -1.51 15.24
C ALA A 256 -11.75 -0.84 14.06
N LYS A 257 -11.72 0.49 14.10
CA LYS A 257 -12.06 1.37 12.98
C LYS A 257 -10.77 1.93 12.41
N VAL A 258 -10.49 1.67 11.13
CA VAL A 258 -9.21 2.02 10.50
C VAL A 258 -9.42 2.82 9.22
N LEU A 259 -8.43 3.65 8.89
CA LEU A 259 -8.41 4.44 7.67
C LEU A 259 -7.32 3.91 6.73
N LEU A 260 -7.68 3.68 5.47
CA LEU A 260 -6.77 3.41 4.37
C LEU A 260 -6.76 4.61 3.43
N VAL A 261 -5.63 5.30 3.34
CA VAL A 261 -5.43 6.45 2.46
C VAL A 261 -4.69 6.00 1.20
N GLY A 262 -5.40 5.98 0.07
CA GLY A 262 -4.93 5.48 -1.22
C GLY A 262 -5.49 4.10 -1.57
N ALA A 263 -6.04 3.97 -2.78
CA ALA A 263 -6.58 2.76 -3.38
C ALA A 263 -5.78 2.32 -4.62
N GLY A 264 -4.51 2.71 -4.69
CA GLY A 264 -3.56 2.33 -5.74
C GLY A 264 -3.05 0.89 -5.62
N GLY A 265 -1.78 0.66 -6.02
CA GLY A 265 -1.17 -0.67 -6.05
C GLY A 265 -1.12 -1.34 -4.68
N ILE A 266 -0.51 -0.67 -3.70
CA ILE A 266 -0.48 -1.12 -2.30
C ILE A 266 -1.90 -1.12 -1.72
N GLY A 267 -2.69 -0.08 -1.97
CA GLY A 267 -4.04 0.08 -1.43
C GLY A 267 -4.98 -1.08 -1.74
N CYS A 268 -4.99 -1.57 -2.98
CA CYS A 268 -5.78 -2.75 -3.37
C CYS A 268 -5.38 -4.02 -2.58
N GLU A 269 -4.08 -4.28 -2.48
CA GLU A 269 -3.55 -5.45 -1.76
C GLU A 269 -3.76 -5.33 -0.26
N LEU A 270 -3.62 -4.13 0.29
CA LEU A 270 -3.78 -3.84 1.70
C LEU A 270 -5.25 -3.95 2.12
N LEU A 271 -6.19 -3.40 1.34
CA LEU A 271 -7.62 -3.56 1.60
C LEU A 271 -8.02 -5.04 1.62
N LYS A 272 -7.54 -5.83 0.66
CA LYS A 272 -7.74 -7.29 0.66
C LYS A 272 -7.21 -7.91 1.96
N ASN A 273 -6.00 -7.56 2.38
CA ASN A 273 -5.41 -8.09 3.61
C ASN A 273 -6.19 -7.67 4.87
N LEU A 274 -6.61 -6.41 4.98
CA LEU A 274 -7.38 -5.90 6.13
C LEU A 274 -8.74 -6.60 6.24
N VAL A 275 -9.46 -6.76 5.13
CA VAL A 275 -10.74 -7.50 5.08
C VAL A 275 -10.54 -8.96 5.49
N LEU A 276 -9.52 -9.63 4.95
CA LEU A 276 -9.23 -11.04 5.27
C LEU A 276 -8.69 -11.26 6.68
N THR A 277 -8.06 -10.25 7.28
CA THR A 277 -7.61 -10.26 8.69
C THR A 277 -8.78 -10.00 9.65
N GLY A 278 -9.90 -9.50 9.13
CA GLY A 278 -11.13 -9.29 9.89
C GLY A 278 -11.20 -7.93 10.58
N TYR A 279 -10.61 -6.87 10.04
CA TYR A 279 -10.87 -5.52 10.57
C TYR A 279 -12.37 -5.20 10.51
N ASN A 280 -12.91 -4.49 11.49
CA ASN A 280 -14.36 -4.26 11.55
C ASN A 280 -14.84 -3.22 10.57
N GLU A 281 -14.31 -2.02 10.67
CA GLU A 281 -14.74 -0.89 9.87
C GLU A 281 -13.51 -0.27 9.19
N ILE A 282 -13.54 -0.19 7.86
CA ILE A 282 -12.43 0.26 7.02
C ILE A 282 -12.93 1.40 6.14
N HIS A 283 -12.41 2.60 6.38
CA HIS A 283 -12.64 3.73 5.50
C HIS A 283 -11.54 3.75 4.42
N VAL A 284 -11.92 3.97 3.16
CA VAL A 284 -10.97 3.99 2.04
C VAL A 284 -11.10 5.32 1.31
N VAL A 285 -10.03 6.12 1.24
CA VAL A 285 -10.01 7.42 0.58
C VAL A 285 -9.11 7.36 -0.66
N ASP A 286 -9.61 7.83 -1.81
CA ASP A 286 -8.81 8.03 -3.02
C ASP A 286 -9.46 9.09 -3.93
N LEU A 287 -8.65 9.96 -4.54
CA LEU A 287 -9.11 11.06 -5.39
C LEU A 287 -9.18 10.70 -6.88
N ASP A 288 -8.56 9.60 -7.29
CA ASP A 288 -8.40 9.25 -8.70
C ASP A 288 -9.54 8.38 -9.25
N THR A 289 -9.62 8.36 -10.58
CA THR A 289 -10.34 7.37 -11.37
C THR A 289 -9.40 6.28 -11.91
N ILE A 290 -9.99 5.16 -12.35
CA ILE A 290 -9.25 4.00 -12.85
C ILE A 290 -8.84 4.23 -14.30
N THR A 291 -7.56 4.04 -14.60
CA THR A 291 -7.02 4.07 -15.97
C THR A 291 -6.54 2.68 -16.43
N LEU A 292 -6.32 2.51 -17.74
CA LEU A 292 -5.85 1.23 -18.29
C LEU A 292 -4.50 0.80 -17.70
N SER A 293 -3.60 1.76 -17.46
CA SER A 293 -2.26 1.51 -16.91
C SER A 293 -2.29 0.94 -15.50
N ASN A 294 -3.41 1.09 -14.76
CA ASN A 294 -3.58 0.58 -13.40
C ASN A 294 -3.78 -0.95 -13.35
N LEU A 295 -4.38 -1.54 -14.39
CA LEU A 295 -4.87 -2.93 -14.37
C LEU A 295 -3.79 -4.00 -14.24
N ASN A 296 -2.52 -3.67 -14.51
CA ASN A 296 -1.40 -4.60 -14.36
C ASN A 296 -1.03 -4.88 -12.89
N ARG A 297 -1.42 -4.01 -11.96
CA ARG A 297 -0.98 -4.05 -10.55
C ARG A 297 -2.05 -3.73 -9.51
N GLN A 298 -3.22 -3.26 -9.94
CA GLN A 298 -4.36 -2.96 -9.10
C GLN A 298 -5.46 -3.99 -9.38
N PHE A 299 -5.24 -5.22 -8.88
CA PHE A 299 -5.99 -6.42 -9.27
C PHE A 299 -7.49 -6.39 -8.92
N LEU A 300 -7.95 -5.42 -8.13
CA LEU A 300 -9.38 -5.24 -7.82
C LEU A 300 -10.16 -4.58 -8.95
N PHE A 301 -9.46 -3.94 -9.90
CA PHE A 301 -10.09 -3.27 -11.04
C PHE A 301 -10.19 -4.20 -12.26
N ARG A 302 -11.20 -3.97 -13.09
CA ARG A 302 -11.38 -4.63 -14.38
C ARG A 302 -11.37 -3.60 -15.50
N LYS A 303 -11.21 -4.06 -16.74
CA LYS A 303 -11.31 -3.20 -17.92
C LYS A 303 -12.67 -2.48 -18.02
N SER A 304 -13.74 -3.08 -17.48
CA SER A 304 -15.07 -2.48 -17.38
C SER A 304 -15.21 -1.36 -16.35
N ASP A 305 -14.17 -1.13 -15.55
CA ASP A 305 -14.17 -0.15 -14.45
C ASP A 305 -13.36 1.11 -14.76
N ILE A 306 -12.80 1.22 -15.96
CA ILE A 306 -12.12 2.43 -16.44
C ILE A 306 -13.07 3.64 -16.30
N ASP A 307 -12.51 4.78 -15.93
CA ASP A 307 -13.18 6.07 -15.64
C ASP A 307 -14.07 6.08 -14.38
N LYS A 308 -14.17 4.98 -13.63
CA LYS A 308 -14.84 4.96 -12.33
C LYS A 308 -13.87 5.35 -11.22
N SER A 309 -14.41 5.92 -10.13
CA SER A 309 -13.64 6.21 -8.92
C SER A 309 -12.98 4.95 -8.35
N LYS A 310 -11.70 5.05 -7.99
CA LYS A 310 -10.93 3.95 -7.39
C LYS A 310 -11.53 3.51 -6.06
N SER A 311 -11.78 4.43 -5.13
CA SER A 311 -12.27 4.13 -3.77
C SER A 311 -13.63 3.43 -3.77
N LEU A 312 -14.59 3.89 -4.58
CA LEU A 312 -15.89 3.22 -4.71
C LEU A 312 -15.78 1.83 -5.34
N THR A 313 -14.88 1.67 -6.31
CA THR A 313 -14.74 0.40 -7.04
C THR A 313 -14.03 -0.67 -6.21
N VAL A 314 -12.98 -0.33 -5.46
CA VAL A 314 -12.28 -1.30 -4.61
C VAL A 314 -13.20 -1.88 -3.54
N VAL A 315 -14.05 -1.05 -2.91
CA VAL A 315 -15.01 -1.51 -1.90
C VAL A 315 -15.99 -2.52 -2.50
N LYS A 316 -16.58 -2.21 -3.66
CA LYS A 316 -17.47 -3.14 -4.38
C LYS A 316 -16.77 -4.44 -4.78
N ALA A 317 -15.50 -4.36 -5.17
CA ALA A 317 -14.74 -5.55 -5.58
C ALA A 317 -14.52 -6.52 -4.40
N VAL A 318 -14.21 -5.99 -3.21
CA VAL A 318 -13.92 -6.83 -2.04
C VAL A 318 -15.17 -7.38 -1.35
N GLU A 319 -16.37 -6.84 -1.61
CA GLU A 319 -17.64 -7.38 -1.08
C GLU A 319 -17.80 -8.87 -1.35
N SER A 320 -17.36 -9.34 -2.53
CA SER A 320 -17.44 -10.75 -2.93
C SER A 320 -16.68 -11.72 -2.01
N PHE A 321 -15.69 -11.22 -1.27
CA PHE A 321 -14.87 -11.98 -0.33
C PHE A 321 -14.79 -11.32 1.05
N ASN A 322 -15.75 -10.45 1.39
CA ASN A 322 -15.87 -9.85 2.72
C ASN A 322 -16.42 -10.86 3.74
N TYR A 323 -15.60 -11.85 4.12
CA TYR A 323 -16.04 -13.00 4.91
C TYR A 323 -16.46 -12.66 6.34
N PHE A 324 -15.94 -11.57 6.91
CA PHE A 324 -16.18 -11.10 8.27
C PHE A 324 -17.25 -10.03 8.39
N ASP A 325 -17.94 -9.72 7.28
CA ASP A 325 -18.98 -8.69 7.24
C ASP A 325 -18.43 -7.32 7.72
N SER A 326 -17.19 -7.00 7.33
CA SER A 326 -16.56 -5.71 7.62
C SER A 326 -17.37 -4.57 6.99
N GLU A 327 -17.55 -3.48 7.72
CA GLU A 327 -18.11 -2.25 7.20
C GLU A 327 -17.06 -1.52 6.36
N LEU A 328 -17.40 -1.24 5.10
CA LEU A 328 -16.48 -0.64 4.13
C LEU A 328 -17.05 0.70 3.67
N VAL A 329 -16.34 1.78 3.96
CA VAL A 329 -16.83 3.15 3.72
C VAL A 329 -15.92 3.83 2.68
N PRO A 330 -16.33 3.89 1.40
CA PRO A 330 -15.55 4.55 0.36
C PRO A 330 -15.74 6.06 0.39
N HIS A 331 -14.65 6.80 0.26
CA HIS A 331 -14.61 8.25 0.11
C HIS A 331 -13.86 8.60 -1.16
N HIS A 332 -14.50 9.35 -2.06
CA HIS A 332 -13.84 9.90 -3.22
C HIS A 332 -13.53 11.37 -2.95
N GLY A 333 -12.25 11.73 -2.92
CA GLY A 333 -11.81 13.07 -2.58
C GLY A 333 -10.34 13.16 -2.21
N ASN A 334 -9.82 14.38 -2.21
CA ASN A 334 -8.46 14.68 -1.76
C ASN A 334 -8.43 14.63 -0.23
N ILE A 335 -7.59 13.77 0.35
CA ILE A 335 -7.46 13.61 1.80
C ILE A 335 -7.06 14.91 2.53
N MET A 336 -6.48 15.88 1.80
CA MET A 336 -6.10 17.20 2.29
C MET A 336 -7.26 18.20 2.31
N ASP A 337 -8.44 17.86 1.79
CA ASP A 337 -9.62 18.71 1.86
C ASP A 337 -10.22 18.68 3.28
N THR A 338 -9.90 19.71 4.05
CA THR A 338 -10.37 19.87 5.44
C THR A 338 -11.88 20.00 5.57
N ARG A 339 -12.61 20.37 4.51
CA ARG A 339 -14.08 20.44 4.55
C ARG A 339 -14.70 19.05 4.49
N GLN A 340 -14.09 18.16 3.73
CA GLN A 340 -14.55 16.77 3.59
C GLN A 340 -14.02 15.89 4.72
N PHE A 341 -12.76 16.13 5.15
CA PHE A 341 -12.06 15.36 6.17
C PHE A 341 -11.56 16.25 7.31
N PRO A 342 -12.47 16.86 8.09
CA PRO A 342 -12.11 17.72 9.22
C PRO A 342 -11.41 16.90 10.32
N LEU A 343 -10.67 17.54 11.21
CA LEU A 343 -9.84 16.84 12.21
C LEU A 343 -10.65 15.85 13.08
N GLN A 344 -11.87 16.21 13.48
CA GLN A 344 -12.79 15.33 14.22
C GLN A 344 -13.11 14.02 13.48
N TRP A 345 -13.16 14.06 12.14
CA TRP A 345 -13.36 12.86 11.34
C TRP A 345 -12.16 11.91 11.46
N TRP A 346 -10.94 12.41 11.62
CA TRP A 346 -9.76 11.56 11.81
C TRP A 346 -9.70 10.90 13.19
N GLU A 347 -10.26 11.55 14.22
CA GLU A 347 -10.22 11.07 15.60
C GLU A 347 -10.87 9.70 15.79
N GLN A 348 -11.85 9.34 14.97
CA GLN A 348 -12.58 8.07 15.07
C GLN A 348 -11.70 6.85 14.76
N PHE A 349 -10.57 7.04 14.07
CA PHE A 349 -9.73 5.93 13.64
C PHE A 349 -8.76 5.51 14.74
N THR A 350 -8.61 4.19 14.88
CA THR A 350 -7.68 3.57 15.82
C THR A 350 -6.27 3.44 15.22
N TYR A 351 -6.19 3.27 13.91
CA TYR A 351 -4.94 3.10 13.17
C TYR A 351 -5.10 3.61 11.73
N ILE A 352 -4.09 4.32 11.22
CA ILE A 352 -4.07 4.87 9.85
C ILE A 352 -3.08 4.08 9.00
N PHE A 353 -3.49 3.68 7.79
CA PHE A 353 -2.65 3.00 6.81
C PHE A 353 -2.46 3.88 5.59
N ASN A 354 -1.21 4.21 5.28
CA ASN A 354 -0.85 5.01 4.12
C ASN A 354 -0.46 4.12 2.94
N ALA A 355 -1.08 4.36 1.79
CA ALA A 355 -0.82 3.71 0.51
C ALA A 355 -0.78 4.75 -0.64
N LEU A 356 -0.34 5.96 -0.31
CA LEU A 356 -0.20 7.11 -1.21
C LEU A 356 1.06 7.02 -2.06
N ASP A 357 1.06 7.63 -3.24
CA ASP A 357 2.22 7.82 -4.12
C ASP A 357 2.68 9.29 -4.21
N ASN A 358 1.93 10.21 -3.62
CA ASN A 358 2.29 11.63 -3.52
C ASN A 358 2.96 11.96 -2.18
N VAL A 359 4.17 12.52 -2.23
CA VAL A 359 4.96 12.96 -1.07
C VAL A 359 4.25 14.07 -0.27
N GLU A 360 3.60 15.03 -0.93
CA GLU A 360 2.88 16.12 -0.26
C GLU A 360 1.73 15.59 0.60
N ALA A 361 0.92 14.69 0.04
CA ALA A 361 -0.17 14.06 0.77
C ALA A 361 0.35 13.18 1.93
N ARG A 362 1.54 12.56 1.79
CA ARG A 362 2.20 11.85 2.89
C ARG A 362 2.62 12.80 4.03
N HIS A 363 3.21 13.96 3.72
CA HIS A 363 3.51 15.01 4.70
C HIS A 363 2.26 15.46 5.45
N TYR A 364 1.15 15.69 4.73
CA TYR A 364 -0.11 16.08 5.35
C TYR A 364 -0.66 15.01 6.30
N VAL A 365 -0.74 13.74 5.86
CA VAL A 365 -1.21 12.63 6.70
C VAL A 365 -0.31 12.45 7.92
N ASN A 366 1.01 12.53 7.76
CA ASN A 366 1.97 12.52 8.85
C ASN A 366 1.65 13.61 9.89
N LYS A 367 1.50 14.86 9.45
CA LYS A 367 1.18 16.01 10.31
C LYS A 367 -0.13 15.79 11.09
N ILE A 368 -1.19 15.34 10.44
CA ILE A 368 -2.48 15.06 11.10
C ILE A 368 -2.36 13.94 12.15
N CYS A 369 -1.60 12.88 11.85
CA CYS A 369 -1.39 11.78 12.79
C CYS A 369 -0.58 12.20 14.01
N LEU A 370 0.38 13.12 13.86
CA LEU A 370 1.11 13.73 14.98
C LEU A 370 0.17 14.56 15.88
N PHE A 371 -0.65 15.46 15.31
CA PHE A 371 -1.63 16.26 16.07
C PHE A 371 -2.58 15.39 16.89
N LEU A 372 -3.12 14.33 16.29
CA LEU A 372 -4.11 13.47 16.92
C LEU A 372 -3.50 12.32 17.72
N ARG A 373 -2.16 12.22 17.75
CA ARG A 373 -1.41 11.10 18.33
C ARG A 373 -1.95 9.74 17.88
N LYS A 374 -2.17 9.61 16.57
CA LYS A 374 -2.65 8.38 15.92
C LYS A 374 -1.47 7.59 15.34
N PRO A 375 -1.41 6.27 15.55
CA PRO A 375 -0.39 5.45 14.93
C PRO A 375 -0.64 5.38 13.41
N LEU A 376 0.44 5.48 12.65
CA LEU A 376 0.45 5.52 11.18
C LEU A 376 1.32 4.38 10.64
N MET A 377 0.84 3.67 9.62
CA MET A 377 1.64 2.72 8.86
C MET A 377 1.99 3.37 7.53
N GLU A 378 3.22 3.86 7.39
CA GLU A 378 3.73 4.36 6.13
C GLU A 378 4.24 3.19 5.27
N SER A 379 4.04 3.25 3.95
CA SER A 379 4.50 2.21 3.05
C SER A 379 4.85 2.75 1.66
N GLY A 380 5.86 2.16 1.03
CA GLY A 380 6.35 2.61 -0.27
C GLY A 380 6.90 1.46 -1.11
N THR A 381 6.84 1.63 -2.43
CA THR A 381 7.37 0.69 -3.41
C THR A 381 8.00 1.43 -4.58
N GLU A 382 9.12 0.90 -5.07
CA GLU A 382 9.82 1.38 -6.27
C GLU A 382 10.43 0.16 -6.99
N GLY A 383 9.85 -0.22 -8.13
CA GLY A 383 10.25 -1.41 -8.87
C GLY A 383 10.18 -2.68 -8.03
N TYR A 384 11.34 -3.26 -7.72
CA TYR A 384 11.47 -4.42 -6.83
C TYR A 384 11.78 -4.04 -5.37
N GLY A 385 12.06 -2.77 -5.09
CA GLY A 385 12.24 -2.24 -3.75
C GLY A 385 10.91 -1.89 -3.10
N GLY A 386 10.86 -1.99 -1.78
CA GLY A 386 9.71 -1.56 -1.01
C GLY A 386 9.95 -1.69 0.48
N GLN A 387 9.22 -0.90 1.25
CA GLN A 387 9.40 -0.79 2.69
C GLN A 387 8.09 -0.44 3.39
N ILE A 388 8.04 -0.77 4.68
CA ILE A 388 7.05 -0.26 5.61
C ILE A 388 7.75 0.49 6.75
N ASN A 389 7.16 1.58 7.19
CA ASN A 389 7.62 2.31 8.36
C ASN A 389 6.44 2.59 9.32
N PRO A 390 6.29 1.79 10.39
CA PRO A 390 5.36 2.10 11.46
C PRO A 390 5.80 3.37 12.20
N ILE A 391 4.92 4.37 12.25
CA ILE A 391 5.13 5.65 12.93
C ILE A 391 4.24 5.71 14.17
N PHE A 392 4.88 5.85 15.33
CA PHE A 392 4.26 6.10 16.61
C PHE A 392 4.60 7.53 17.04
N PRO A 393 3.63 8.46 16.99
CA PRO A 393 3.87 9.89 17.25
C PRO A 393 4.69 10.13 18.52
N TYR A 394 5.80 10.87 18.40
CA TYR A 394 6.73 11.21 19.48
C TYR A 394 7.52 10.06 20.12
N TYR A 395 7.41 8.83 19.60
CA TYR A 395 8.19 7.67 20.06
C TYR A 395 9.13 7.14 18.98
N SER A 396 8.66 7.05 17.74
CA SER A 396 9.49 6.70 16.59
C SER A 396 9.74 7.92 15.71
N GLU A 397 10.71 7.82 14.80
CA GLU A 397 10.84 8.79 13.72
C GLU A 397 9.53 8.91 12.91
N CYS A 398 9.06 10.14 12.71
CA CYS A 398 7.98 10.41 11.77
C CYS A 398 8.46 10.41 10.32
N PHE A 399 7.53 10.60 9.37
CA PHE A 399 7.88 10.65 7.95
C PHE A 399 8.92 11.73 7.65
N ASP A 400 8.85 12.89 8.33
CA ASP A 400 9.68 14.07 8.04
C ASP A 400 11.06 14.04 8.72
N CYS A 401 11.34 13.02 9.54
CA CYS A 401 12.68 12.79 10.09
C CYS A 401 13.69 12.38 8.99
N GLN A 402 13.19 11.75 7.92
CA GLN A 402 14.01 11.32 6.79
C GLN A 402 13.98 12.38 5.69
N LYS A 403 15.14 12.67 5.09
CA LYS A 403 15.20 13.53 3.91
C LYS A 403 14.63 12.78 2.71
N HIS A 404 13.48 13.23 2.22
CA HIS A 404 12.90 12.73 0.97
C HIS A 404 13.56 13.43 -0.21
N ILE A 405 13.88 12.68 -1.26
CA ILE A 405 14.47 13.24 -2.48
C ILE A 405 13.39 14.07 -3.16
N SER A 406 13.52 15.39 -3.10
CA SER A 406 12.67 16.28 -3.89
C SER A 406 12.86 15.98 -5.38
N PRO A 407 11.79 16.09 -6.20
CA PRO A 407 11.92 16.01 -7.64
C PRO A 407 13.03 16.94 -8.13
N LYS A 408 13.88 16.46 -9.05
CA LYS A 408 14.99 17.28 -9.57
C LYS A 408 14.43 18.52 -10.25
N THR A 409 14.66 19.69 -9.65
CA THR A 409 14.38 20.98 -10.25
C THR A 409 15.58 21.43 -11.07
N TYR A 410 15.33 21.88 -12.30
CA TYR A 410 16.36 22.40 -13.19
C TYR A 410 16.28 23.93 -13.22
N PRO A 411 17.41 24.66 -13.22
CA PRO A 411 17.39 26.11 -13.37
C PRO A 411 16.68 26.55 -14.65
N VAL A 412 15.87 27.61 -14.57
CA VAL A 412 15.06 28.10 -15.71
C VAL A 412 15.93 28.42 -16.93
N CYS A 413 17.09 29.05 -16.73
CA CYS A 413 18.06 29.34 -17.78
C CYS A 413 18.56 28.08 -18.50
N THR A 414 18.68 26.95 -17.79
CA THR A 414 19.09 25.66 -18.37
C THR A 414 17.97 25.06 -19.24
N ILE A 415 16.71 25.26 -18.85
CA ILE A 415 15.55 24.76 -19.59
C ILE A 415 15.26 25.62 -20.84
N ARG A 416 15.26 26.94 -20.68
CA ARG A 416 14.91 27.90 -21.74
C ARG A 416 16.04 28.18 -22.73
N SER A 417 17.26 28.31 -22.25
CA SER A 417 18.36 28.83 -23.07
C SER A 417 19.40 27.75 -23.40
N THR A 418 19.80 26.94 -22.43
CA THR A 418 20.95 26.04 -22.63
C THR A 418 20.72 24.60 -22.14
N PRO A 419 19.79 23.86 -22.77
CA PRO A 419 19.59 22.45 -22.48
C PRO A 419 20.84 21.64 -22.90
N SER A 420 21.13 20.60 -22.13
CA SER A 420 22.31 19.73 -22.33
C SER A 420 21.99 18.25 -22.21
N GLN A 421 20.79 17.92 -21.70
CA GLN A 421 20.32 16.56 -21.51
C GLN A 421 18.88 16.43 -22.04
N PRO A 422 18.45 15.22 -22.47
CA PRO A 422 17.08 15.00 -22.96
C PRO A 422 16.01 15.45 -21.96
N VAL A 423 16.25 15.25 -20.65
CA VAL A 423 15.33 15.67 -19.59
C VAL A 423 15.08 17.18 -19.57
N HIS A 424 16.05 18.02 -19.96
CA HIS A 424 15.85 19.47 -20.05
C HIS A 424 14.88 19.82 -21.18
N CYS A 425 14.99 19.16 -22.34
CA CYS A 425 14.08 19.35 -23.47
C CYS A 425 12.67 18.83 -23.16
N ILE A 426 12.57 17.73 -22.41
CA ILE A 426 11.29 17.15 -21.97
C ILE A 426 10.60 18.08 -20.97
N THR A 427 11.35 18.59 -19.98
CA THR A 427 10.87 19.56 -18.99
C THR A 427 10.42 20.85 -19.68
N TRP A 428 11.19 21.36 -20.65
CA TRP A 428 10.79 22.51 -21.45
C TRP A 428 9.47 22.27 -22.22
N ALA A 429 9.34 21.11 -22.88
CA ALA A 429 8.15 20.81 -23.66
C ALA A 429 6.89 20.71 -22.78
N LYS A 430 7.02 20.12 -21.59
CA LYS A 430 5.92 19.89 -20.64
C LYS A 430 5.58 21.14 -19.80
N GLU A 431 6.55 21.65 -19.05
CA GLU A 431 6.32 22.66 -18.01
C GLU A 431 6.27 24.09 -18.59
N PHE A 432 6.90 24.32 -19.74
CA PHE A 432 6.90 25.61 -20.42
C PHE A 432 5.97 25.60 -21.63
N LEU A 433 6.33 24.90 -22.71
CA LEU A 433 5.62 25.04 -23.98
C LEU A 433 4.15 24.58 -23.91
N PHE A 434 3.91 23.36 -23.42
CA PHE A 434 2.56 22.80 -23.34
C PHE A 434 1.68 23.63 -22.40
N ARG A 435 2.21 24.00 -21.22
CA ARG A 435 1.49 24.82 -20.23
C ARG A 435 1.10 26.19 -20.81
N GLN A 436 2.00 26.86 -21.51
CA GLN A 436 1.75 28.18 -22.10
C GLN A 436 0.66 28.14 -23.19
N LEU A 437 0.64 27.08 -24.00
CA LEU A 437 -0.30 26.95 -25.12
C LEU A 437 -1.68 26.43 -24.70
N PHE A 438 -1.75 25.42 -23.83
CA PHE A 438 -2.99 24.66 -23.62
C PHE A 438 -3.55 24.72 -22.19
N ASP A 439 -2.74 25.03 -21.18
CA ASP A 439 -3.13 24.94 -19.77
C ASP A 439 -3.72 26.27 -19.24
N GLU A 440 -4.22 26.26 -17.99
CA GLU A 440 -4.79 27.43 -17.33
C GLU A 440 -3.73 28.53 -17.18
N ALA A 441 -4.02 29.74 -17.68
CA ALA A 441 -3.16 30.90 -17.45
C ALA A 441 -3.47 31.43 -16.04
N ASP A 442 -2.56 31.29 -15.08
CA ASP A 442 -2.68 32.03 -13.83
C ASP A 442 -2.66 33.53 -14.17
N GLU A 443 -3.64 34.31 -13.70
CA GLU A 443 -3.61 35.78 -13.82
C GLU A 443 -2.36 36.38 -13.13
N ALA A 444 -1.77 35.67 -12.17
CA ALA A 444 -0.48 36.00 -11.55
C ALA A 444 0.74 35.62 -12.42
N SER A 445 0.57 34.72 -13.40
CA SER A 445 1.58 34.33 -14.40
C SER A 445 1.32 34.98 -15.76
N SER A 446 0.63 36.14 -15.75
CA SER A 446 0.28 36.82 -16.99
C SER A 446 1.53 37.02 -17.85
N LEU A 447 1.36 36.84 -19.17
CA LEU A 447 2.36 36.98 -20.24
C LEU A 447 3.08 38.35 -20.28
N ASN A 448 2.87 39.20 -19.26
CA ASN A 448 3.29 40.58 -19.11
C ASN A 448 3.76 40.91 -17.67
N ASP A 449 4.09 39.91 -16.84
CA ASP A 449 4.62 40.22 -15.51
C ASP A 449 6.06 40.72 -15.62
N ALA A 450 6.21 42.04 -15.69
CA ALA A 450 7.49 42.72 -15.87
C ALA A 450 8.46 42.38 -14.73
N ASP A 451 7.96 42.06 -13.53
CA ASP A 451 8.77 41.69 -12.36
C ASP A 451 9.33 40.27 -12.46
N ALA A 452 8.60 39.32 -13.07
CA ALA A 452 9.12 37.97 -13.34
C ALA A 452 10.19 37.99 -14.43
N ILE A 453 9.98 38.78 -15.50
CA ILE A 453 10.95 38.97 -16.59
C ILE A 453 12.20 39.72 -16.09
N ALA A 454 12.04 40.69 -15.19
CA ALA A 454 13.16 41.44 -14.60
C ALA A 454 14.00 40.60 -13.62
N ASN A 455 13.42 39.60 -12.95
CA ASN A 455 14.14 38.69 -12.06
C ASN A 455 14.89 37.57 -12.82
N GLU A 456 14.52 37.27 -14.07
CA GLU A 456 15.17 36.25 -14.91
C GLU A 456 16.27 36.80 -15.84
N ALA A 457 16.31 38.12 -16.05
CA ALA A 457 17.19 38.76 -17.02
C ALA A 457 18.41 39.44 -16.38
N GLU A 458 19.60 39.23 -16.94
CA GLU A 458 20.83 39.88 -16.46
C GLU A 458 21.05 41.25 -17.13
N ASN A 459 20.36 41.54 -18.24
CA ASN A 459 20.50 42.81 -18.97
C ASN A 459 19.21 43.26 -19.70
N LYS A 460 19.22 44.50 -20.19
CA LYS A 460 18.07 45.16 -20.83
C LYS A 460 17.68 44.56 -22.19
N GLU A 461 18.63 43.98 -22.91
CA GLU A 461 18.41 43.32 -24.21
C GLU A 461 17.69 41.97 -24.04
N GLU A 462 18.00 41.25 -22.97
CA GLU A 462 17.34 39.99 -22.59
C GLU A 462 15.88 40.22 -22.18
N ILE A 463 15.58 41.30 -21.44
CA ILE A 463 14.20 41.71 -21.11
C ILE A 463 13.36 41.95 -22.37
N GLU A 464 13.90 42.68 -23.35
CA GLU A 464 13.19 42.95 -24.61
C GLU A 464 12.92 41.66 -25.41
N ASN A 465 13.89 40.73 -25.44
CA ASN A 465 13.75 39.45 -26.12
C ASN A 465 12.71 38.53 -25.44
N LEU A 466 12.74 38.43 -24.12
CA LEU A 466 11.79 37.64 -23.31
C LEU A 466 10.36 38.21 -23.43
N THR A 467 10.23 39.53 -23.45
CA THR A 467 8.93 40.20 -23.67
C THR A 467 8.38 39.90 -25.06
N LYS A 468 9.25 39.84 -26.09
CA LYS A 468 8.85 39.51 -27.45
C LYS A 468 8.39 38.05 -27.58
N GLU A 469 9.13 37.11 -26.99
CA GLU A 469 8.77 35.68 -26.94
C GLU A 469 7.40 35.47 -26.25
N ALA A 470 7.17 36.16 -25.12
CA ALA A 470 5.89 36.08 -24.40
C ALA A 470 4.71 36.59 -25.24
N ASN A 471 4.88 37.69 -25.98
CA ASN A 471 3.84 38.22 -26.86
C ASN A 471 3.51 37.26 -28.02
N GLU A 472 4.52 36.64 -28.64
CA GLU A 472 4.32 35.68 -29.74
C GLU A 472 3.63 34.40 -29.24
N LEU A 473 3.96 33.92 -28.03
CA LEU A 473 3.24 32.80 -27.39
C LEU A 473 1.78 33.16 -27.08
N ALA A 474 1.50 34.39 -26.66
CA ALA A 474 0.14 34.88 -26.45
C ALA A 474 -0.66 34.91 -27.76
N GLU A 475 -0.04 35.30 -28.87
CA GLU A 475 -0.65 35.27 -30.20
C GLU A 475 -0.92 33.83 -30.66
N LEU A 476 0.05 32.92 -30.51
CA LEU A 476 -0.14 31.50 -30.80
C LEU A 476 -1.31 30.91 -30.00
N ARG A 477 -1.41 31.25 -28.71
CA ARG A 477 -2.54 30.82 -27.86
C ARG A 477 -3.88 31.36 -28.35
N ARG A 478 -3.93 32.57 -28.91
CA ARG A 478 -5.16 33.12 -29.53
C ARG A 478 -5.52 32.35 -30.80
N MET A 479 -4.55 32.05 -31.65
CA MET A 479 -4.75 31.27 -32.88
C MET A 479 -5.32 29.86 -32.62
N ILE A 480 -5.13 29.30 -31.43
CA ILE A 480 -5.78 28.04 -31.01
C ILE A 480 -7.31 28.16 -31.10
N TYR A 481 -7.89 29.32 -30.87
CA TYR A 481 -9.35 29.52 -30.91
C TYR A 481 -9.86 29.98 -32.29
N ASP A 482 -8.98 30.49 -33.16
CA ASP A 482 -9.31 30.95 -34.51
C ASP A 482 -9.45 29.79 -35.52
N ASN A 483 -10.24 29.97 -36.60
CA ASN A 483 -10.70 28.89 -37.48
C ASN A 483 -9.63 28.29 -38.45
N GLU A 484 -8.34 28.55 -38.25
CA GLU A 484 -7.27 28.21 -39.19
C GLU A 484 -6.30 27.18 -38.58
N LYS A 485 -6.66 25.88 -38.63
CA LYS A 485 -5.89 24.79 -38.00
C LYS A 485 -4.45 24.67 -38.52
N GLU A 486 -4.31 24.62 -39.84
CA GLU A 486 -3.02 24.42 -40.52
C GLU A 486 -2.06 25.58 -40.26
N GLN A 487 -2.61 26.80 -40.16
CA GLN A 487 -1.86 28.03 -39.95
C GLN A 487 -1.26 28.11 -38.53
N PHE A 488 -2.02 27.69 -37.50
CA PHE A 488 -1.50 27.63 -36.13
C PHE A 488 -0.26 26.73 -36.02
N THR A 489 -0.32 25.50 -36.56
CA THR A 489 0.79 24.55 -36.45
C THR A 489 2.03 24.97 -37.22
N GLU A 490 1.89 25.51 -38.44
CA GLU A 490 3.05 26.00 -39.20
C GLU A 490 3.69 27.20 -38.50
N GLU A 491 2.89 28.15 -37.99
CA GLU A 491 3.36 29.34 -37.28
C GLU A 491 4.06 28.97 -35.96
N MET A 492 3.46 28.07 -35.18
CA MET A 492 4.04 27.53 -33.95
C MET A 492 5.42 26.90 -34.21
N ILE A 493 5.54 26.09 -35.26
CA ILE A 493 6.82 25.43 -35.58
C ILE A 493 7.88 26.45 -35.95
N ARG A 494 7.54 27.43 -36.80
CA ARG A 494 8.48 28.49 -37.21
C ARG A 494 8.92 29.34 -36.04
N ASN A 495 7.98 29.83 -35.23
CA ASN A 495 8.29 30.74 -34.14
C ASN A 495 9.19 30.06 -33.10
N ILE A 496 8.84 28.84 -32.69
CA ILE A 496 9.51 28.16 -31.58
C ILE A 496 10.80 27.46 -31.98
N PHE A 497 10.82 26.79 -33.13
CA PHE A 497 11.96 25.95 -33.53
C PHE A 497 12.90 26.63 -34.53
N THR A 498 12.53 27.80 -35.06
CA THR A 498 13.37 28.59 -35.97
C THR A 498 13.65 29.98 -35.38
N VAL A 499 12.65 30.83 -35.23
CA VAL A 499 12.83 32.25 -34.86
C VAL A 499 13.38 32.42 -33.44
N ASP A 500 12.89 31.66 -32.47
CA ASP A 500 13.41 31.67 -31.09
C ASP A 500 14.87 31.21 -31.04
N ILE A 501 15.23 30.20 -31.83
CA ILE A 501 16.61 29.68 -31.89
C ILE A 501 17.54 30.69 -32.55
N GLU A 502 17.09 31.36 -33.62
CA GLU A 502 17.83 32.45 -34.26
C GLU A 502 18.07 33.62 -33.30
N ARG A 503 17.07 34.00 -32.50
CA ARG A 503 17.23 35.01 -31.43
C ARG A 503 18.22 34.55 -30.38
N LEU A 504 18.12 33.31 -29.93
CA LEU A 504 19.01 32.75 -28.92
C LEU A 504 20.48 32.72 -29.39
N LEU A 505 20.71 32.55 -30.69
CA LEU A 505 22.05 32.60 -31.30
C LEU A 505 22.70 34.00 -31.24
N LEU A 506 21.92 35.07 -31.04
CA LEU A 506 22.43 36.44 -30.90
C LEU A 506 23.15 36.66 -29.56
N ILE A 507 22.87 35.82 -28.56
CA ILE A 507 23.50 35.90 -27.24
C ILE A 507 24.87 35.19 -27.29
N GLU A 508 25.88 35.86 -27.85
CA GLU A 508 27.19 35.26 -28.16
C GLU A 508 27.91 34.65 -26.94
N ASP A 509 27.71 35.23 -25.76
CA ASP A 509 28.36 34.80 -24.51
C ASP A 509 27.98 33.37 -24.10
N LEU A 510 26.74 32.94 -24.37
CA LEU A 510 26.25 31.58 -24.05
C LEU A 510 27.00 30.49 -24.82
N TRP A 511 27.61 30.83 -25.96
CA TRP A 511 28.16 29.88 -26.94
C TRP A 511 29.68 29.83 -26.95
N LYS A 512 30.36 30.53 -26.04
CA LYS A 512 31.83 30.50 -25.96
C LYS A 512 32.38 29.13 -25.58
N THR A 513 31.67 28.42 -24.70
CA THR A 513 32.07 27.11 -24.16
C THR A 513 31.13 25.97 -24.56
N ARG A 514 30.06 26.28 -25.33
CA ARG A 514 28.97 25.36 -25.66
C ARG A 514 28.73 25.31 -27.17
N SER A 515 28.27 24.16 -27.66
CA SER A 515 27.88 24.01 -29.07
C SER A 515 26.67 24.88 -29.38
N LYS A 516 26.75 25.66 -30.45
CA LYS A 516 25.62 26.48 -30.94
C LYS A 516 24.47 25.57 -31.42
N PRO A 517 23.21 25.86 -31.06
CA PRO A 517 22.08 25.16 -31.63
C PRO A 517 21.92 25.48 -33.12
N THR A 518 21.31 24.56 -33.87
CA THR A 518 21.00 24.76 -35.28
C THR A 518 19.49 24.99 -35.43
N PRO A 519 19.04 26.18 -35.89
CA PRO A 519 17.62 26.44 -36.14
C PRO A 519 17.03 25.40 -37.09
N LEU A 520 15.78 25.01 -36.84
CA LEU A 520 15.11 24.04 -37.70
C LEU A 520 14.79 24.67 -39.06
N ASP A 521 15.34 24.09 -40.13
CA ASP A 521 15.00 24.45 -41.51
C ASP A 521 13.66 23.82 -41.92
N PHE A 522 12.56 24.41 -41.45
CA PHE A 522 11.22 23.88 -41.68
C PHE A 522 10.83 23.82 -43.17
N ASP A 523 11.36 24.71 -43.99
CA ASP A 523 11.03 24.80 -45.42
C ASP A 523 11.47 23.53 -46.19
N THR A 524 12.56 22.89 -45.76
CA THR A 524 13.02 21.63 -46.35
C THR A 524 12.05 20.47 -46.12
N TYR A 525 11.32 20.48 -45.01
CA TYR A 525 10.40 19.40 -44.63
C TYR A 525 8.96 19.65 -45.07
N GLN A 526 8.59 20.90 -45.37
CA GLN A 526 7.19 21.31 -45.56
C GLN A 526 6.47 20.50 -46.65
N LYS A 527 7.14 20.23 -47.78
CA LYS A 527 6.54 19.48 -48.90
C LYS A 527 6.24 18.02 -48.53
N GLU A 528 7.18 17.35 -47.87
CA GLU A 528 7.02 15.96 -47.45
C GLU A 528 6.05 15.83 -46.28
N LEU A 529 6.06 16.79 -45.36
CA LEU A 529 5.13 16.86 -44.24
C LEU A 529 3.68 16.99 -44.71
N LYS A 530 3.41 17.91 -45.65
CA LYS A 530 2.08 18.06 -46.27
C LYS A 530 1.59 16.78 -46.95
N SER A 531 2.49 16.10 -47.65
CA SER A 531 2.19 14.79 -48.26
C SER A 531 1.79 13.76 -47.19
N LYS A 532 2.56 13.63 -46.10
CA LYS A 532 2.25 12.70 -45.01
C LYS A 532 0.96 13.04 -44.26
N LEU A 533 0.70 14.32 -43.99
CA LEU A 533 -0.51 14.76 -43.27
C LEU A 533 -1.80 14.46 -44.05
N SER A 534 -1.73 14.41 -45.38
CA SER A 534 -2.87 14.12 -46.25
C SER A 534 -3.31 12.64 -46.28
N ASP A 535 -2.44 11.72 -45.84
CA ASP A 535 -2.72 10.28 -45.82
C ASP A 535 -2.80 9.75 -44.38
N ASN A 536 -4.02 9.42 -43.96
CA ASN A 536 -4.33 8.89 -42.63
C ASN A 536 -3.71 7.51 -42.36
N ALA A 537 -3.18 6.79 -43.36
CA ALA A 537 -2.43 5.55 -43.12
C ALA A 537 -1.13 5.79 -42.32
N ASN A 538 -0.62 7.03 -42.32
CA ASN A 538 0.56 7.43 -41.56
C ASN A 538 0.32 7.56 -40.04
N ASP A 539 -0.93 7.47 -39.56
CA ASP A 539 -1.26 7.50 -38.12
C ASP A 539 -0.59 6.36 -37.35
N SER A 540 -0.14 5.29 -38.04
CA SER A 540 0.69 4.22 -37.47
C SER A 540 2.00 4.71 -36.83
N ILE A 541 2.52 5.87 -37.23
CA ILE A 541 3.70 6.51 -36.63
C ILE A 541 3.46 6.84 -35.16
N LEU A 542 2.25 7.29 -34.82
CA LEU A 542 1.88 7.72 -33.45
C LEU A 542 1.77 6.52 -32.49
N ILE A 543 1.54 5.33 -33.03
CA ILE A 543 1.37 4.08 -32.29
C ILE A 543 2.74 3.45 -31.94
N ALA A 544 3.79 3.77 -32.68
CA ALA A 544 5.12 3.18 -32.51
C ALA A 544 5.91 3.82 -31.35
N GLU A 545 5.51 3.54 -30.11
CA GLU A 545 6.01 4.28 -28.93
C GLU A 545 7.49 4.03 -28.58
N THR A 546 8.03 2.85 -28.91
CA THR A 546 9.43 2.49 -28.60
C THR A 546 10.41 2.87 -29.71
N LYS A 547 9.92 3.43 -30.82
CA LYS A 547 10.77 3.87 -31.94
C LYS A 547 11.23 5.30 -31.69
N ASN A 548 12.51 5.58 -31.94
CA ASN A 548 12.98 6.96 -32.06
C ASN A 548 12.49 7.54 -33.39
N TRP A 549 11.62 8.54 -33.31
CA TRP A 549 11.09 9.25 -34.48
C TRP A 549 12.17 10.09 -35.15
N SER A 550 12.20 10.08 -36.48
CA SER A 550 12.98 11.04 -37.29
C SER A 550 12.43 12.46 -37.15
N VAL A 551 13.17 13.48 -37.60
CA VAL A 551 12.71 14.89 -37.57
C VAL A 551 11.36 15.06 -38.25
N LEU A 552 11.18 14.46 -39.44
CA LEU A 552 9.91 14.49 -40.17
C LEU A 552 8.77 13.78 -39.44
N GLU A 553 9.05 12.66 -38.76
CA GLU A 553 8.05 11.94 -37.96
C GLU A 553 7.67 12.71 -36.69
N ASN A 554 8.62 13.39 -36.03
CA ASN A 554 8.31 14.29 -34.91
C ASN A 554 7.48 15.48 -35.37
N LEU A 555 7.79 16.10 -36.51
CA LEU A 555 6.96 17.18 -37.09
C LEU A 555 5.54 16.71 -37.38
N TYR A 556 5.40 15.51 -37.95
CA TYR A 556 4.08 14.89 -38.19
C TYR A 556 3.30 14.68 -36.88
N ALA A 557 3.95 14.12 -35.85
CA ALA A 557 3.36 13.88 -34.55
C ALA A 557 2.95 15.19 -33.84
N LEU A 558 3.79 16.22 -33.93
CA LEU A 558 3.51 17.55 -33.37
C LEU A 558 2.30 18.19 -34.04
N CYS A 559 2.21 18.16 -35.38
CA CYS A 559 1.04 18.71 -36.09
C CYS A 559 -0.25 17.98 -35.72
N LYS A 560 -0.26 16.64 -35.76
CA LYS A 560 -1.46 15.85 -35.46
C LYS A 560 -1.95 16.03 -34.01
N SER A 561 -1.03 15.99 -33.04
CA SER A 561 -1.39 16.21 -31.63
C SER A 561 -1.92 17.64 -31.40
N SER A 562 -1.27 18.65 -31.98
CA SER A 562 -1.71 20.05 -31.91
C SER A 562 -3.10 20.26 -32.50
N GLU A 563 -3.39 19.68 -33.67
CA GLU A 563 -4.73 19.76 -34.30
C GLU A 563 -5.83 19.11 -33.44
N ARG A 564 -5.51 17.98 -32.78
CA ARG A 564 -6.45 17.28 -31.89
C ARG A 564 -6.71 18.06 -30.60
N LEU A 565 -5.66 18.57 -29.97
CA LEU A 565 -5.75 19.45 -28.80
C LEU A 565 -6.54 20.73 -29.11
N GLN A 566 -6.27 21.38 -30.25
CA GLN A 566 -7.02 22.55 -30.71
C GLN A 566 -8.50 22.22 -30.92
N THR A 567 -8.81 21.05 -31.49
CA THR A 567 -10.20 20.60 -31.70
C THR A 567 -10.93 20.37 -30.38
N ARG A 568 -10.24 19.85 -29.36
CA ARG A 568 -10.80 19.61 -28.01
C ARG A 568 -11.17 20.93 -27.34
N LEU A 569 -10.26 21.90 -27.31
CA LEU A 569 -10.52 23.25 -26.76
C LEU A 569 -11.66 23.96 -27.50
N LYS A 570 -11.66 23.93 -28.84
CA LYS A 570 -12.74 24.52 -29.65
C LYS A 570 -14.11 23.89 -29.43
N SER A 571 -14.17 22.61 -29.05
CA SER A 571 -15.44 21.93 -28.82
C SER A 571 -16.22 22.49 -27.62
N GLY A 572 -15.56 23.30 -26.78
CA GLY A 572 -16.14 23.89 -25.57
C GLY A 572 -16.35 22.88 -24.44
N LYS A 573 -15.88 21.64 -24.61
CA LYS A 573 -15.91 20.62 -23.54
C LYS A 573 -14.84 20.84 -22.48
N GLU A 574 -13.71 21.42 -22.88
CA GLU A 574 -12.54 21.69 -22.06
C GLU A 574 -12.16 23.17 -22.25
N HIS A 575 -12.04 23.93 -21.15
CA HIS A 575 -11.64 25.35 -21.20
C HIS A 575 -10.11 25.51 -21.28
N PHE A 576 -9.38 24.57 -20.69
CA PHE A 576 -7.94 24.40 -20.76
C PHE A 576 -7.65 22.89 -20.71
N ILE A 577 -6.43 22.50 -21.07
CA ILE A 577 -5.94 21.12 -21.02
C ILE A 577 -4.63 21.14 -20.23
N SER A 578 -4.68 20.67 -18.99
CA SER A 578 -3.46 20.42 -18.20
C SER A 578 -2.79 19.13 -18.67
N PHE A 579 -1.47 19.05 -18.50
CA PHE A 579 -0.71 17.88 -18.95
C PHE A 579 -1.07 16.63 -18.14
N ASP A 580 -1.57 15.60 -18.83
CA ASP A 580 -1.69 14.24 -18.29
C ASP A 580 -0.86 13.27 -19.16
N LYS A 581 0.00 12.49 -18.52
CA LYS A 581 0.82 11.44 -19.17
C LYS A 581 -0.03 10.34 -19.81
N ASP A 582 -1.26 10.15 -19.35
CA ASP A 582 -2.19 9.15 -19.89
C ASP A 582 -3.12 9.73 -20.98
N ASP A 583 -3.07 11.04 -21.23
CA ASP A 583 -3.64 11.68 -22.41
C ASP A 583 -2.70 11.53 -23.61
N ASP A 584 -3.12 10.74 -24.61
CA ASP A 584 -2.30 10.43 -25.78
C ASP A 584 -1.95 11.67 -26.62
N ASP A 585 -2.86 12.63 -26.72
CA ASP A 585 -2.63 13.84 -27.52
C ASP A 585 -1.61 14.75 -26.81
N ALA A 586 -1.76 14.96 -25.51
CA ALA A 586 -0.83 15.75 -24.70
C ALA A 586 0.57 15.11 -24.64
N MET A 587 0.64 13.80 -24.41
CA MET A 587 1.90 13.07 -24.36
C MET A 587 2.60 13.04 -25.73
N THR A 588 1.86 12.90 -26.83
CA THR A 588 2.42 12.95 -28.18
C THR A 588 2.98 14.32 -28.51
N PHE A 589 2.29 15.39 -28.10
CA PHE A 589 2.78 16.76 -28.25
C PHE A 589 4.12 16.96 -27.52
N VAL A 590 4.19 16.60 -26.23
CA VAL A 590 5.40 16.75 -25.41
C VAL A 590 6.55 15.90 -25.96
N ALA A 591 6.29 14.66 -26.39
CA ALA A 591 7.31 13.81 -27.00
C ALA A 591 7.87 14.39 -28.30
N ALA A 592 7.01 14.86 -29.19
CA ALA A 592 7.43 15.43 -30.46
C ALA A 592 8.21 16.75 -30.27
N ALA A 593 7.69 17.67 -29.46
CA ALA A 593 8.33 18.96 -29.19
C ALA A 593 9.69 18.80 -28.50
N SER A 594 9.80 17.90 -27.52
CA SER A 594 11.06 17.65 -26.81
C SER A 594 12.13 17.02 -27.71
N ASN A 595 11.75 16.13 -28.63
CA ASN A 595 12.68 15.54 -29.60
C ASN A 595 13.15 16.54 -30.65
N LEU A 596 12.26 17.41 -31.17
CA LEU A 596 12.66 18.48 -32.07
C LEU A 596 13.64 19.44 -31.41
N ARG A 597 13.38 19.83 -30.16
CA ARG A 597 14.33 20.62 -29.38
C ARG A 597 15.64 19.89 -29.13
N SER A 598 15.60 18.60 -28.80
CA SER A 598 16.82 17.80 -28.62
C SER A 598 17.66 17.77 -29.90
N HIS A 599 17.02 17.61 -31.07
CA HIS A 599 17.70 17.65 -32.36
C HIS A 599 18.40 19.00 -32.62
N ILE A 600 17.72 20.12 -32.37
CA ILE A 600 18.24 21.49 -32.54
C ILE A 600 19.49 21.74 -31.70
N PHE A 601 19.51 21.23 -30.46
CA PHE A 601 20.64 21.37 -29.52
C PHE A 601 21.66 20.24 -29.63
N HIS A 602 21.56 19.37 -30.64
CA HIS A 602 22.46 18.22 -30.85
C HIS A 602 22.50 17.22 -29.68
N ILE A 603 21.37 17.07 -29.00
CA ILE A 603 21.13 16.12 -27.91
C ILE A 603 20.48 14.86 -28.47
N SER A 604 20.83 13.69 -27.92
CA SER A 604 20.22 12.42 -28.31
C SER A 604 18.70 12.43 -28.09
N THR A 605 17.93 12.18 -29.14
CA THR A 605 16.47 12.02 -29.08
C THR A 605 16.09 10.73 -28.34
N LYS A 606 14.87 10.69 -27.80
CA LYS A 606 14.32 9.54 -27.07
C LYS A 606 13.02 9.05 -27.69
N SER A 607 12.63 7.81 -27.39
CA SER A 607 11.37 7.26 -27.85
C SER A 607 10.21 7.90 -27.08
N LYS A 608 8.99 7.88 -27.64
CA LYS A 608 7.79 8.37 -26.91
C LYS A 608 7.64 7.66 -25.56
N PHE A 609 7.97 6.36 -25.51
CA PHE A 609 7.97 5.56 -24.30
C PHE A 609 8.94 6.10 -23.23
N ASP A 610 10.21 6.34 -23.59
CA ASP A 610 11.21 6.87 -22.66
C ASP A 610 10.87 8.30 -22.21
N ILE A 611 10.31 9.11 -23.13
CA ILE A 611 9.88 10.47 -22.80
C ILE A 611 8.68 10.46 -21.85
N LYS A 612 7.74 9.52 -22.03
CA LYS A 612 6.61 9.33 -21.12
C LYS A 612 7.06 8.95 -19.71
N GLU A 613 8.10 8.13 -19.58
CA GLU A 613 8.70 7.79 -18.27
C GLU A 613 9.25 9.03 -17.55
N ILE A 614 9.99 9.88 -18.28
CA ILE A 614 10.60 11.10 -17.73
C ILE A 614 9.55 12.18 -17.46
N ALA A 615 8.69 12.51 -18.44
CA ALA A 615 7.69 13.56 -18.34
C ALA A 615 6.61 13.23 -17.28
N GLY A 616 6.27 11.95 -17.17
CA GLY A 616 5.27 11.44 -16.23
C GLY A 616 5.83 11.09 -14.86
N ASN A 617 7.14 11.26 -14.62
CA ASN A 617 7.84 10.80 -13.41
C ASN A 617 7.44 9.35 -13.04
N ILE A 618 7.40 8.45 -14.03
CA ILE A 618 6.84 7.11 -13.86
C ILE A 618 7.78 6.27 -13.02
N ILE A 619 7.37 5.98 -11.79
CA ILE A 619 8.04 4.99 -10.94
C ILE A 619 7.59 3.59 -11.40
N PRO A 620 8.54 2.69 -11.77
CA PRO A 620 8.20 1.31 -12.10
C PRO A 620 7.44 0.67 -10.94
N ALA A 621 6.31 0.03 -11.23
CA ALA A 621 5.46 -0.54 -10.18
C ALA A 621 5.08 -1.97 -10.53
N ILE A 622 5.36 -2.89 -9.61
CA ILE A 622 5.21 -4.34 -9.82
C ILE A 622 4.19 -4.88 -8.82
N ALA A 623 3.23 -5.67 -9.32
CA ALA A 623 2.16 -6.24 -8.50
C ALA A 623 2.69 -7.08 -7.32
N THR A 624 3.74 -7.86 -7.55
CA THR A 624 4.36 -8.70 -6.50
C THR A 624 4.98 -7.86 -5.39
N THR A 625 5.65 -6.76 -5.73
CA THR A 625 6.25 -5.85 -4.74
C THR A 625 5.15 -5.20 -3.89
N ASN A 626 4.07 -4.72 -4.52
CA ASN A 626 2.90 -4.18 -3.82
C ASN A 626 2.28 -5.19 -2.85
N ALA A 627 2.11 -6.45 -3.29
CA ALA A 627 1.54 -7.51 -2.47
C ALA A 627 2.41 -7.85 -1.25
N ILE A 628 3.75 -7.87 -1.42
CA ILE A 628 4.70 -8.10 -0.33
C ILE A 628 4.63 -6.96 0.70
N VAL A 629 4.73 -5.70 0.25
CA VAL A 629 4.68 -4.53 1.13
C VAL A 629 3.34 -4.42 1.85
N ALA A 630 2.22 -4.63 1.15
CA ALA A 630 0.89 -4.66 1.78
C ALA A 630 0.74 -5.80 2.79
N GLY A 631 1.40 -6.94 2.56
CA GLY A 631 1.46 -8.05 3.52
C GLY A 631 2.20 -7.65 4.80
N PHE A 632 3.38 -7.04 4.66
CA PHE A 632 4.14 -6.49 5.78
C PHE A 632 3.36 -5.42 6.55
N ALA A 633 2.74 -4.47 5.84
CA ALA A 633 1.97 -3.39 6.43
C ALA A 633 0.79 -3.94 7.24
N SER A 634 0.02 -4.86 6.66
CA SER A 634 -1.12 -5.49 7.34
C SER A 634 -0.69 -6.31 8.55
N ALA A 635 0.39 -7.11 8.45
CA ALA A 635 0.87 -7.93 9.55
C ALA A 635 1.35 -7.06 10.72
N THR A 636 2.14 -6.03 10.43
CA THR A 636 2.72 -5.14 11.45
C THR A 636 1.65 -4.25 12.08
N GLY A 637 0.73 -3.70 11.28
CA GLY A 637 -0.42 -2.96 11.80
C GLY A 637 -1.36 -3.83 12.64
N THR A 638 -1.46 -5.12 12.34
CA THR A 638 -2.22 -6.07 13.18
C THR A 638 -1.49 -6.37 14.49
N GLN A 639 -0.16 -6.44 14.46
CA GLN A 639 0.65 -6.66 15.66
C GLN A 639 0.42 -5.59 16.73
N TYR A 640 0.19 -4.32 16.34
CA TYR A 640 -0.18 -3.23 17.25
C TYR A 640 -1.31 -3.60 18.21
N PHE A 641 -2.34 -4.30 17.74
CA PHE A 641 -3.50 -4.68 18.55
C PHE A 641 -3.19 -5.76 19.60
N SER A 642 -2.00 -6.35 19.57
CA SER A 642 -1.55 -7.28 20.61
C SER A 642 -1.20 -6.57 21.92
N TYR A 643 -0.91 -5.27 21.86
CA TYR A 643 -0.46 -4.45 22.98
C TYR A 643 -1.59 -3.59 23.57
N ASN A 644 -1.42 -3.13 24.81
CA ASN A 644 -2.44 -2.36 25.52
C ASN A 644 -2.09 -0.87 25.58
N VAL A 645 -2.23 -0.18 24.45
CA VAL A 645 -2.01 1.26 24.35
C VAL A 645 -3.16 2.00 25.03
N LYS A 646 -2.84 2.81 26.05
CA LYS A 646 -3.78 3.71 26.73
C LYS A 646 -3.25 5.13 26.63
N ASN A 647 -4.13 6.09 26.37
CA ASN A 647 -3.79 7.52 26.28
C ASN A 647 -2.63 7.81 25.31
N SER A 648 -2.56 7.08 24.19
CA SER A 648 -1.48 7.17 23.20
C SER A 648 -0.06 6.97 23.74
N ASP A 649 0.10 6.17 24.81
CA ASP A 649 1.41 5.69 25.26
C ASP A 649 1.87 4.51 24.39
N PHE A 650 2.84 4.77 23.52
CA PHE A 650 3.37 3.79 22.57
C PHE A 650 4.66 3.09 23.05
N SER A 651 5.11 3.30 24.29
CA SER A 651 6.40 2.81 24.80
C SER A 651 6.61 1.31 24.57
N GLU A 652 5.62 0.49 24.96
CA GLU A 652 5.70 -0.98 24.82
C GLU A 652 5.72 -1.41 23.34
N VAL A 653 4.94 -0.73 22.50
CA VAL A 653 4.80 -1.07 21.08
C VAL A 653 6.06 -0.70 20.31
N PHE A 654 6.59 0.49 20.58
CA PHE A 654 7.80 1.03 19.95
C PHE A 654 8.99 0.09 20.10
N GLU A 655 9.19 -0.51 21.27
CA GLU A 655 10.30 -1.45 21.53
C GLU A 655 10.15 -2.81 20.83
N LYS A 656 8.95 -3.17 20.35
CA LYS A 656 8.61 -4.53 19.89
C LYS A 656 8.18 -4.62 18.43
N ILE A 657 8.00 -3.48 17.77
CA ILE A 657 7.66 -3.39 16.36
C ILE A 657 8.89 -2.98 15.56
N TYR A 658 8.96 -3.46 14.31
CA TYR A 658 10.10 -3.30 13.43
C TYR A 658 9.65 -2.65 12.12
N THR A 659 10.53 -1.85 11.52
CA THR A 659 10.44 -1.51 10.10
C THR A 659 10.93 -2.72 9.28
N MET A 660 10.38 -2.88 8.07
CA MET A 660 10.80 -3.93 7.15
C MET A 660 11.00 -3.39 5.75
N SER A 661 12.02 -3.89 5.06
CA SER A 661 12.31 -3.55 3.67
C SER A 661 12.66 -4.78 2.84
N ILE A 662 12.31 -4.73 1.55
CA ILE A 662 12.68 -5.75 0.57
C ILE A 662 14.16 -5.58 0.24
N CYS A 663 14.90 -6.68 0.24
CA CYS A 663 16.31 -6.73 -0.07
C CYS A 663 16.55 -7.85 -1.09
N LEU A 664 17.12 -7.57 -2.25
CA LEU A 664 17.37 -8.59 -3.28
C LEU A 664 18.79 -9.20 -3.20
N ARG A 665 19.32 -9.39 -1.98
CA ARG A 665 20.62 -10.04 -1.77
C ARG A 665 20.47 -11.57 -1.75
N PRO A 666 21.44 -12.33 -2.28
CA PRO A 666 21.42 -13.79 -2.14
C PRO A 666 21.29 -14.21 -0.67
N GLN A 667 20.35 -15.10 -0.36
CA GLN A 667 20.04 -15.60 0.98
C GLN A 667 19.37 -14.61 1.97
N GLN A 668 19.18 -13.34 1.61
CA GLN A 668 18.47 -12.36 2.45
C GLN A 668 17.50 -11.52 1.61
N TYR A 669 16.22 -11.91 1.67
CA TYR A 669 15.14 -11.30 0.86
C TYR A 669 14.40 -10.15 1.55
N VAL A 670 14.49 -10.07 2.89
CA VAL A 670 13.82 -9.08 3.73
C VAL A 670 14.80 -8.66 4.82
N ILE A 671 14.85 -7.37 5.10
CA ILE A 671 15.56 -6.80 6.25
C ILE A 671 14.52 -6.27 7.22
N SER A 672 14.69 -6.56 8.50
CA SER A 672 13.93 -5.95 9.59
C SER A 672 14.86 -5.17 10.49
N ALA A 673 14.49 -3.95 10.88
CA ALA A 673 15.24 -3.13 11.82
C ALA A 673 14.31 -2.59 12.91
N SER A 674 14.86 -2.38 14.11
CA SER A 674 14.11 -1.71 15.19
C SER A 674 13.77 -0.29 14.78
N LEU A 675 12.66 0.25 15.30
CA LEU A 675 12.31 1.64 15.06
C LEU A 675 13.32 2.57 15.71
N SER A 676 13.75 3.58 14.96
CA SER A 676 14.53 4.70 15.48
C SER A 676 13.61 5.67 16.20
N GLY A 677 14.12 6.33 17.25
CA GLY A 677 13.41 7.46 17.87
C GLY A 677 13.39 8.70 16.97
N PRO A 678 12.66 9.76 17.37
CA PRO A 678 12.62 11.01 16.62
C PRO A 678 14.01 11.61 16.41
N TYR A 679 14.25 12.16 15.21
CA TYR A 679 15.51 12.83 14.90
C TYR A 679 15.57 14.21 15.58
N GLU A 680 16.67 14.51 16.28
CA GLU A 680 16.82 15.72 17.12
C GLU A 680 16.59 17.06 16.38
N LYS A 681 16.75 17.10 15.06
CA LYS A 681 16.50 18.30 14.24
C LYS A 681 15.27 18.18 13.35
N CYS A 682 14.37 17.22 13.62
CA CYS A 682 13.16 17.09 12.85
C CYS A 682 12.23 18.28 13.10
N VAL A 683 11.92 19.02 12.05
CA VAL A 683 10.98 20.16 12.07
C VAL A 683 9.57 19.72 12.49
N SER A 684 9.20 18.48 12.18
CA SER A 684 7.88 17.94 12.51
C SER A 684 7.80 17.22 13.85
N ASP A 685 8.90 16.79 14.47
CA ASP A 685 8.84 15.95 15.69
C ASP A 685 9.46 16.62 16.93
N VAL A 686 10.51 17.46 16.78
CA VAL A 686 11.36 17.88 17.91
C VAL A 686 11.32 19.38 18.21
N LEU A 687 11.01 20.23 17.23
CA LEU A 687 11.04 21.69 17.44
C LEU A 687 9.68 22.30 17.85
N VAL A 688 8.59 21.54 17.70
CA VAL A 688 7.24 22.07 17.88
C VAL A 688 6.33 21.07 18.58
N SER A 689 5.90 21.44 19.80
CA SER A 689 4.84 20.74 20.52
C SER A 689 3.49 20.98 19.83
N ARG A 690 2.68 19.94 19.64
CA ARG A 690 1.38 20.05 18.97
C ARG A 690 0.23 19.63 19.86
N GLY A 691 -0.87 20.39 19.76
CA GLY A 691 -2.10 20.05 20.45
C GLY A 691 -3.34 20.66 19.81
N ILE A 692 -4.50 20.31 20.36
CA ILE A 692 -5.80 20.82 19.94
C ILE A 692 -6.29 21.80 21.00
N LEU A 693 -6.58 23.03 20.59
CA LEU A 693 -7.22 24.05 21.42
C LEU A 693 -8.72 24.01 21.16
N HIS A 694 -9.48 23.57 22.17
CA HIS A 694 -10.93 23.62 22.13
C HIS A 694 -11.40 24.95 22.70
N ILE A 695 -12.26 25.66 21.96
CA ILE A 695 -12.94 26.87 22.46
C ILE A 695 -14.43 26.71 22.26
N ARG A 696 -15.21 26.93 23.32
CA ARG A 696 -16.68 26.97 23.22
C ARG A 696 -17.10 28.13 22.33
N GLU A 697 -18.11 27.96 21.47
CA GLU A 697 -18.53 29.01 20.54
C GLU A 697 -18.83 30.34 21.24
N GLN A 698 -19.53 30.33 22.37
CA GLN A 698 -19.79 31.53 23.17
C GLN A 698 -18.49 32.20 23.69
N ASP A 699 -17.49 31.41 24.02
CA ASP A 699 -16.19 31.91 24.48
C ASP A 699 -15.40 32.48 23.30
N PHE A 700 -15.48 31.87 22.12
CA PHE A 700 -14.88 32.40 20.89
C PHE A 700 -15.46 33.76 20.49
N GLU A 701 -16.74 34.01 20.79
CA GLU A 701 -17.40 35.31 20.55
C GLU A 701 -17.06 36.40 21.58
N ASN A 702 -16.69 36.01 22.81
CA ASN A 702 -16.64 36.94 23.95
C ASN A 702 -15.24 37.12 24.56
N LEU A 703 -14.39 36.10 24.52
CA LEU A 703 -13.02 36.19 25.04
C LEU A 703 -12.13 36.97 24.08
N THR A 704 -11.08 37.58 24.62
CA THR A 704 -10.10 38.37 23.86
C THR A 704 -8.86 37.57 23.52
N LEU A 705 -8.06 38.06 22.57
CA LEU A 705 -6.73 37.51 22.29
C LEU A 705 -5.83 37.57 23.53
N GLY A 706 -5.92 38.66 24.30
CA GLY A 706 -5.19 38.81 25.56
C GLY A 706 -5.47 37.72 26.57
N TRP A 707 -6.73 37.28 26.69
CA TRP A 707 -7.07 36.12 27.52
C TRP A 707 -6.36 34.83 27.06
N LEU A 708 -6.29 34.61 25.75
CA LEU A 708 -5.62 33.42 25.19
C LEU A 708 -4.11 33.49 25.45
N ILE A 709 -3.49 34.65 25.26
CA ILE A 709 -2.07 34.88 25.55
C ILE A 709 -1.77 34.61 27.02
N ASP A 710 -2.55 35.20 27.95
CA ASP A 710 -2.38 34.98 29.38
C ASP A 710 -2.50 33.48 29.72
N LYS A 711 -3.45 32.77 29.09
CA LYS A 711 -3.59 31.32 29.27
C LYS A 711 -2.42 30.50 28.74
N LEU A 712 -1.85 30.88 27.60
CA LEU A 712 -0.66 30.22 27.03
C LEU A 712 0.55 30.43 27.93
N VAL A 713 0.78 31.68 28.38
CA VAL A 713 1.84 32.04 29.34
C VAL A 713 1.68 31.24 30.64
N ASP A 714 0.49 31.23 31.23
CA ASP A 714 0.24 30.53 32.50
C ASP A 714 0.38 29.01 32.38
N SER A 715 -0.05 28.42 31.26
CA SER A 715 -0.11 26.96 31.09
C SER A 715 1.20 26.36 30.60
N TYR A 716 1.95 27.09 29.79
CA TYR A 716 3.14 26.58 29.09
C TYR A 716 4.44 27.27 29.51
N GLY A 717 4.36 28.38 30.25
CA GLY A 717 5.53 29.03 30.85
C GLY A 717 6.30 29.98 29.93
N TYR A 718 5.72 30.39 28.80
CA TYR A 718 6.30 31.42 27.93
C TYR A 718 6.44 32.76 28.65
N SER A 719 7.48 33.53 28.31
CA SER A 719 7.59 34.92 28.74
C SER A 719 6.66 35.81 27.92
N ARG A 720 5.98 36.76 28.58
CA ARG A 720 5.11 37.72 27.90
C ARG A 720 5.88 38.64 26.93
N ASP A 721 7.16 38.87 27.23
CA ASP A 721 8.03 39.76 26.47
C ASP A 721 8.64 39.08 25.23
N PHE A 722 8.53 37.74 25.13
CA PHE A 722 9.15 36.95 24.05
C PHE A 722 8.17 35.99 23.37
N ILE A 723 6.88 36.04 23.68
CA ILE A 723 5.88 35.19 23.02
C ILE A 723 5.37 35.86 21.75
N SER A 724 5.51 35.19 20.61
CA SER A 724 4.87 35.58 19.36
C SER A 724 3.81 34.57 18.95
N ILE A 725 2.72 35.05 18.35
CA ILE A 725 1.60 34.23 17.90
C ILE A 725 1.28 34.56 16.45
N GLN A 726 1.26 33.53 15.61
CA GLN A 726 0.90 33.59 14.21
C GLN A 726 -0.30 32.69 13.90
N VAL A 727 -1.06 33.02 12.87
CA VAL A 727 -2.20 32.23 12.40
C VAL A 727 -2.02 31.85 10.93
N GLY A 728 -2.32 30.59 10.60
CA GLY A 728 -2.23 30.08 9.24
C GLY A 728 -0.79 29.94 8.75
N SER A 729 -0.51 30.44 7.54
CA SER A 729 0.76 30.20 6.85
C SER A 729 1.94 31.05 7.32
N SER A 730 1.71 32.16 8.07
CA SER A 730 2.73 33.02 8.73
C SER A 730 2.16 34.39 9.19
N LYS A 731 0.85 34.55 9.37
CA LYS A 731 0.29 35.86 9.71
C LYS A 731 0.44 36.14 11.20
N LEU A 732 1.35 37.04 11.57
CA LEU A 732 1.53 37.52 12.93
C LEU A 732 0.25 38.22 13.45
N ILE A 733 -0.22 37.80 14.63
CA ILE A 733 -1.38 38.38 15.33
C ILE A 733 -1.01 38.94 16.72
N TYR A 734 0.16 38.59 17.26
CA TYR A 734 0.69 39.16 18.50
C TYR A 734 2.20 38.94 18.59
N ASP A 735 2.94 39.95 19.04
CA ASP A 735 4.24 39.83 19.72
C ASP A 735 4.39 41.01 20.71
N ALA A 736 5.53 41.11 21.40
CA ALA A 736 5.75 42.18 22.39
C ALA A 736 5.83 43.60 21.78
N GLU A 737 6.13 43.71 20.48
CA GLU A 737 6.19 44.97 19.73
C GLU A 737 4.88 45.24 18.95
N PHE A 738 4.03 44.23 18.79
CA PHE A 738 2.79 44.23 18.01
C PHE A 738 1.62 43.65 18.82
N ASP A 739 0.95 44.51 19.58
CA ASP A 739 -0.16 44.16 20.48
C ASP A 739 -1.54 44.71 20.04
N GLU A 740 -1.67 45.19 18.79
CA GLU A 740 -2.88 45.88 18.28
C GLU A 740 -4.18 45.06 18.47
N TYR A 741 -4.08 43.73 18.40
CA TYR A 741 -5.22 42.83 18.55
C TYR A 741 -5.43 42.32 19.99
N PHE A 742 -4.64 42.74 20.96
CA PHE A 742 -4.65 42.21 22.33
C PHE A 742 -6.04 42.27 22.99
N ASP A 743 -6.70 43.43 22.93
CA ASP A 743 -8.06 43.62 23.48
C ASP A 743 -9.18 43.19 22.51
N THR A 744 -8.83 42.69 21.33
CA THR A 744 -9.79 42.27 20.31
C THR A 744 -10.37 40.90 20.67
N ARG A 745 -11.68 40.73 20.46
CA ARG A 745 -12.36 39.44 20.65
C ARG A 745 -11.83 38.40 19.69
N LEU A 746 -11.69 37.14 20.09
CA LEU A 746 -11.11 36.06 19.27
C LEU A 746 -11.75 35.97 17.88
N LYS A 747 -13.09 36.00 17.79
CA LYS A 747 -13.83 36.01 16.51
C LYS A 747 -13.53 37.19 15.58
N GLN A 748 -13.00 38.29 16.10
CA GLN A 748 -12.67 39.51 15.36
C GLN A 748 -11.18 39.60 15.01
N VAL A 749 -10.33 38.71 15.52
CA VAL A 749 -8.90 38.68 15.21
C VAL A 749 -8.70 38.25 13.75
N PRO A 750 -7.98 39.04 12.92
CA PRO A 750 -7.84 38.74 11.50
C PRO A 750 -7.16 37.40 11.21
N GLY A 751 -7.91 36.45 10.65
CA GLY A 751 -7.40 35.12 10.25
C GLY A 751 -7.65 34.03 11.28
N LEU A 752 -8.00 34.39 12.52
CA LEU A 752 -8.40 33.44 13.56
C LEU A 752 -9.84 32.99 13.31
N LYS A 753 -10.01 31.72 12.97
CA LYS A 753 -11.30 31.09 12.66
C LYS A 753 -11.26 29.62 13.03
N ASP A 754 -12.43 28.98 13.08
CA ASP A 754 -12.52 27.54 13.26
C ASP A 754 -11.62 26.79 12.25
N GLN A 755 -10.99 25.71 12.71
CA GLN A 755 -10.12 24.83 11.92
C GLN A 755 -8.86 25.52 11.36
N VAL A 756 -8.31 26.49 12.10
CA VAL A 756 -7.03 27.14 11.77
C VAL A 756 -5.89 26.68 12.70
N ILE A 757 -4.66 26.72 12.19
CA ILE A 757 -3.46 26.51 13.00
C ILE A 757 -3.02 27.85 13.59
N ILE A 758 -2.75 27.84 14.90
CA ILE A 758 -2.12 28.91 15.65
C ILE A 758 -0.71 28.44 15.97
N LEU A 759 0.30 29.19 15.56
CA LEU A 759 1.70 28.95 15.88
C LEU A 759 2.10 29.91 17.01
N VAL A 760 2.55 29.37 18.13
CA VAL A 760 3.08 30.10 19.27
C VAL A 760 4.58 29.86 19.30
N GLN A 761 5.38 30.92 19.28
CA GLN A 761 6.84 30.83 19.32
C GLN A 761 7.39 31.60 20.52
N ASP A 762 8.56 31.18 20.97
CA ASP A 762 9.38 31.91 21.91
C ASP A 762 10.51 32.58 21.14
N ASP A 763 10.43 33.88 20.97
CA ASP A 763 11.42 34.68 20.24
C ASP A 763 12.76 34.76 20.99
N SER A 764 12.81 34.36 22.27
CA SER A 764 14.06 34.17 23.02
C SER A 764 14.73 32.83 22.72
N ASP A 765 14.03 31.95 22.02
CA ASP A 765 14.46 30.60 21.64
C ASP A 765 14.81 29.72 22.86
N GLU A 766 14.28 30.02 24.06
CA GLU A 766 14.48 29.23 25.29
C GLU A 766 13.53 28.03 25.38
N LEU A 767 12.29 28.21 24.94
CA LEU A 767 11.23 27.20 24.91
C LEU A 767 10.92 26.76 23.47
N GLU A 768 10.54 25.49 23.31
CA GLU A 768 10.08 24.99 22.01
C GLU A 768 8.79 25.72 21.56
N GLY A 769 8.59 25.82 20.25
CA GLY A 769 7.34 26.38 19.70
C GLY A 769 6.15 25.47 19.95
N VAL A 770 4.93 26.02 19.94
CA VAL A 770 3.69 25.26 20.05
C VAL A 770 2.78 25.53 18.85
N GLU A 771 2.39 24.48 18.13
CA GLU A 771 1.34 24.54 17.12
C GLU A 771 0.02 24.04 17.72
N LEU A 772 -0.99 24.92 17.79
CA LEU A 772 -2.34 24.59 18.24
C LEU A 772 -3.30 24.57 17.06
N TYR A 773 -4.03 23.47 16.90
CA TYR A 773 -5.16 23.42 15.99
C TYR A 773 -6.41 23.90 16.72
N LEU A 774 -7.02 25.00 16.25
CA LEU A 774 -8.21 25.59 16.87
C LEU A 774 -9.47 24.87 16.40
N ILE A 775 -10.28 24.39 17.36
CA ILE A 775 -11.62 23.87 17.13
C ILE A 775 -12.63 24.69 17.94
N VAL A 776 -13.66 25.20 17.26
CA VAL A 776 -14.75 25.97 17.87
C VAL A 776 -16.06 25.19 17.82
N GLU A 777 -16.66 24.86 18.97
CA GLU A 777 -17.88 24.03 19.05
C GLU A 777 -18.84 24.50 20.15
N GLU A 778 -20.12 24.11 20.06
CA GLU A 778 -21.16 24.52 21.03
C GLU A 778 -21.05 23.83 22.40
N GLU A 779 -20.76 22.52 22.44
CA GLU A 779 -20.93 21.69 23.64
C GLU A 779 -19.63 21.43 24.44
N THR A 780 -18.46 21.83 23.95
CA THR A 780 -17.17 21.59 24.63
C THR A 780 -16.77 22.72 25.58
N GLU A 781 -15.99 22.39 26.61
CA GLU A 781 -15.38 23.39 27.49
C GLU A 781 -14.11 23.98 26.84
N THR A 782 -13.95 25.30 26.95
CA THR A 782 -12.73 25.97 26.49
C THR A 782 -11.53 25.46 27.28
N SER A 783 -10.59 24.81 26.58
CA SER A 783 -9.45 24.14 27.21
C SER A 783 -8.23 24.10 26.30
N LEU A 784 -7.06 24.34 26.90
CA LEU A 784 -5.75 24.16 26.27
C LEU A 784 -5.33 22.68 26.35
N PRO A 785 -4.61 22.17 25.34
CA PRO A 785 -4.09 20.81 25.38
C PRO A 785 -3.03 20.67 26.47
N VAL A 786 -2.96 19.50 27.11
CA VAL A 786 -1.91 19.21 28.09
C VAL A 786 -0.63 18.85 27.33
N LEU A 787 0.23 19.85 27.14
CA LEU A 787 1.52 19.74 26.47
C LEU A 787 2.66 19.86 27.48
N LYS A 788 3.78 19.20 27.19
CA LYS A 788 5.00 19.32 27.99
C LYS A 788 6.03 20.03 27.11
N ILE A 789 6.21 21.32 27.37
CA ILE A 789 7.08 22.19 26.58
C ILE A 789 8.53 21.91 26.93
N GLY A 790 9.30 21.45 25.94
CA GLY A 790 10.76 21.29 25.99
C GLY A 790 11.48 22.64 26.10
N ARG A 791 12.71 22.59 26.63
CA ARG A 791 13.65 23.72 26.62
C ARG A 791 14.68 23.49 25.54
N ASN A 792 14.88 24.50 24.70
CA ASN A 792 15.94 24.50 23.70
C ASN A 792 17.30 24.64 24.41
N LYS A 793 18.32 23.89 23.98
CA LYS A 793 19.68 24.06 24.47
C LYS A 793 20.32 25.23 23.71
N LEU A 794 20.41 26.40 24.35
CA LEU A 794 21.27 27.49 23.91
C LEU A 794 22.73 27.05 24.04
N ASP A 795 23.37 26.69 22.93
CA ASP A 795 24.83 26.68 22.87
C ASP A 795 25.30 28.13 23.00
N LYS A 796 25.83 28.49 24.17
CA LYS A 796 26.43 29.80 24.41
C LYS A 796 27.63 29.98 23.48
N VAL A 797 27.42 30.64 22.35
CA VAL A 797 28.50 31.33 21.65
C VAL A 797 28.97 32.43 22.58
N SER A 798 30.22 32.31 23.03
CA SER A 798 30.85 33.31 23.89
C SER A 798 30.96 34.63 23.13
N GLU A 799 30.36 35.67 23.70
CA GLU A 799 30.61 37.08 23.41
C GLU A 799 32.13 37.34 23.42
N ASN A 800 32.70 37.48 22.23
CA ASN A 800 33.87 38.29 21.95
C ASN A 800 33.83 38.52 20.44
N ASP A 801 33.24 39.64 20.04
CA ASP A 801 33.89 40.62 19.16
C ASP A 801 32.86 41.70 18.81
N GLN A 802 32.91 42.79 19.57
CA GLN A 802 32.34 44.08 19.19
C GLN A 802 33.32 44.80 18.27
N GLU A 803 32.76 45.35 17.19
CA GLU A 803 33.07 46.65 16.56
C GLU A 803 34.53 47.07 16.31
N SER A 804 34.87 47.31 15.03
CA SER A 804 35.48 48.56 14.52
C SER A 804 35.71 48.41 13.01
N GLU A 805 34.97 49.13 12.16
CA GLU A 805 35.34 50.43 11.55
C GLU A 805 36.33 50.33 10.38
N ASP A 806 35.93 51.01 9.31
CA ASP A 806 36.61 51.19 8.02
C ASP A 806 38.08 51.64 8.14
N ASP A 807 38.94 51.25 7.19
CA ASP A 807 39.65 52.23 6.37
C ASP A 807 40.42 51.59 5.20
N ASP A 808 40.38 52.33 4.10
CA ASP A 808 41.12 52.15 2.86
C ASP A 808 42.64 52.01 3.08
N ASP A 809 43.32 51.17 2.28
CA ASP A 809 44.22 51.68 1.23
C ASP A 809 45.05 50.57 0.55
N ILE A 810 45.21 50.80 -0.74
CA ILE A 810 45.81 50.01 -1.81
C ILE A 810 47.34 49.95 -1.67
N GLU A 811 47.97 48.80 -1.96
CA GLU A 811 49.16 48.81 -2.84
C GLU A 811 49.41 47.48 -3.57
N ILE A 812 49.35 47.56 -4.89
CA ILE A 812 49.63 46.54 -5.89
C ILE A 812 51.14 46.45 -6.10
N ILE A 813 51.78 45.28 -5.94
CA ILE A 813 52.92 44.85 -6.76
C ILE A 813 52.81 43.32 -6.97
N GLY A 814 52.54 42.92 -8.21
CA GLY A 814 52.30 41.52 -8.58
C GLY A 814 53.55 40.71 -8.88
N PHE A 815 53.34 39.41 -9.10
CA PHE A 815 53.94 38.57 -10.15
C PHE A 815 53.07 37.31 -10.31
N GLN A 816 53.06 36.78 -11.54
CA GLN A 816 52.14 35.79 -12.10
C GLN A 816 52.40 34.34 -11.66
N ASP A 817 51.30 33.57 -11.71
CA ASP A 817 51.11 32.13 -12.03
C ASP A 817 51.92 31.05 -11.28
N GLU A 818 51.24 30.23 -10.47
CA GLU A 818 51.34 28.75 -10.42
C GLU A 818 50.25 28.11 -9.51
N GLU A 819 49.99 26.83 -9.76
CA GLU A 819 48.87 25.96 -9.34
C GLU A 819 48.78 25.56 -7.84
N THR A 820 47.56 25.13 -7.41
CA THR A 820 47.22 24.12 -6.34
C THR A 820 47.64 24.46 -4.89
N ASP A 821 47.01 24.04 -3.78
CA ASP A 821 45.99 23.01 -3.47
C ASP A 821 45.33 23.30 -2.10
N SER A 822 44.18 22.65 -1.84
CA SER A 822 43.60 22.19 -0.55
C SER A 822 43.46 23.11 0.68
N ASP A 823 42.24 23.13 1.25
CA ASP A 823 42.07 22.51 2.57
C ASP A 823 40.79 21.64 2.60
N ILE A 824 41.05 20.34 2.73
CA ILE A 824 40.12 19.24 2.93
C ILE A 824 40.05 19.02 4.45
N GLU A 825 38.86 19.05 5.05
CA GLU A 825 38.71 18.48 6.40
C GLU A 825 38.76 16.95 6.31
N ILE A 826 39.89 16.41 6.77
CA ILE A 826 40.17 14.98 6.87
C ILE A 826 39.44 14.43 8.10
N LEU A 827 38.45 13.56 7.86
CA LEU A 827 38.00 12.56 8.84
C LEU A 827 39.20 11.67 9.20
N ASN A 828 39.78 11.92 10.37
CA ASN A 828 40.77 11.06 11.01
C ASN A 828 40.06 9.85 11.62
N ASP A 829 39.79 8.86 10.78
CA ASP A 829 39.75 7.44 11.15
C ASP A 829 40.03 6.65 9.86
N VAL A 830 41.32 6.45 9.56
CA VAL A 830 41.78 5.78 8.36
C VAL A 830 42.19 4.35 8.71
N GLU A 831 41.30 3.39 8.48
CA GLU A 831 41.71 2.11 7.91
C GLU A 831 42.50 2.42 6.63
N GLU A 832 43.70 1.87 6.48
CA GLU A 832 44.66 2.15 5.39
C GLU A 832 43.97 2.34 4.02
N LYS A 833 43.84 3.58 3.56
CA LYS A 833 43.33 3.90 2.22
C LYS A 833 44.37 3.44 1.19
N ARG A 834 43.98 2.51 0.31
CA ARG A 834 44.84 1.88 -0.70
C ARG A 834 44.30 2.13 -2.11
N ALA A 835 44.78 3.18 -2.78
CA ALA A 835 44.42 3.53 -4.14
C ALA A 835 45.62 4.10 -4.90
N VAL A 836 45.60 3.95 -6.21
CA VAL A 836 46.70 4.34 -7.09
C VAL A 836 46.18 4.77 -8.46
N LEU A 837 46.82 5.78 -9.04
CA LEU A 837 46.53 6.32 -10.37
C LEU A 837 47.74 6.11 -11.26
N TYR A 838 47.55 5.40 -12.37
CA TYR A 838 48.53 5.25 -13.43
C TYR A 838 48.06 5.96 -14.69
N SER A 839 48.97 6.20 -15.63
CA SER A 839 48.62 6.53 -17.00
C SER A 839 47.68 5.47 -17.59
N LYS A 840 46.92 5.84 -18.63
CA LYS A 840 46.01 4.93 -19.34
C LYS A 840 46.74 3.71 -19.93
N ALA A 841 48.02 3.86 -20.29
CA ALA A 841 48.85 2.76 -20.78
C ALA A 841 49.41 1.87 -19.65
N GLY A 842 49.28 2.29 -18.39
CA GLY A 842 49.84 1.59 -17.23
C GLY A 842 51.35 1.70 -17.10
N ASP A 843 52.01 2.59 -17.84
CA ASP A 843 53.47 2.72 -17.92
C ASP A 843 54.07 3.75 -16.95
N SER A 844 53.25 4.65 -16.39
CA SER A 844 53.68 5.71 -15.49
C SER A 844 52.74 5.85 -14.31
N LEU A 845 53.29 5.91 -13.09
CA LEU A 845 52.55 6.17 -11.86
C LEU A 845 52.35 7.68 -11.69
N TRP A 846 51.11 8.12 -11.48
CA TRP A 846 50.76 9.55 -11.37
C TRP A 846 50.44 9.95 -9.92
N ALA A 847 49.77 9.10 -9.14
CA ALA A 847 49.52 9.34 -7.72
C ALA A 847 49.26 8.03 -6.97
N GLN A 848 49.48 8.00 -5.66
CA GLN A 848 49.20 6.85 -4.80
C GLN A 848 48.79 7.26 -3.39
N SER A 849 48.04 6.42 -2.70
CA SER A 849 47.74 6.57 -1.26
C SER A 849 48.49 5.52 -0.43
N GLY A 850 49.13 5.98 0.65
CA GLY A 850 49.97 5.13 1.50
C GLY A 850 51.12 4.47 0.70
N SER A 851 51.37 3.19 0.97
CA SER A 851 52.36 2.36 0.25
C SER A 851 51.72 1.45 -0.82
N PHE A 852 50.52 1.79 -1.31
CA PHE A 852 49.80 0.97 -2.28
C PHE A 852 50.25 1.27 -3.72
N GLN A 853 51.07 0.39 -4.25
CA GLN A 853 51.59 0.44 -5.62
C GLN A 853 51.54 -0.95 -6.26
N LEU A 854 51.26 -1.00 -7.56
CA LEU A 854 51.26 -2.22 -8.35
C LEU A 854 52.63 -2.45 -8.98
N GLN A 855 53.02 -3.72 -9.13
CA GLN A 855 54.19 -4.08 -9.93
C GLN A 855 53.95 -3.74 -11.42
N PRO A 856 55.00 -3.42 -12.20
CA PRO A 856 54.84 -3.06 -13.62
C PRO A 856 54.02 -4.08 -14.42
N ASP A 857 54.24 -5.37 -14.18
CA ASP A 857 53.50 -6.45 -14.87
C ASP A 857 52.01 -6.50 -14.47
N GLU A 858 51.67 -6.13 -13.22
CA GLU A 858 50.29 -6.13 -12.72
C GLU A 858 49.46 -5.00 -13.34
N ILE A 859 50.00 -3.77 -13.37
CA ILE A 859 49.30 -2.64 -13.99
C ILE A 859 49.21 -2.78 -15.51
N LEU A 860 50.24 -3.33 -16.18
CA LEU A 860 50.19 -3.61 -17.62
C LEU A 860 49.11 -4.66 -17.94
N ALA A 861 48.94 -5.68 -17.09
CA ALA A 861 47.87 -6.66 -17.23
C ALA A 861 46.48 -6.02 -17.05
N ILE A 862 46.33 -5.08 -16.11
CA ILE A 862 45.08 -4.32 -15.91
C ILE A 862 44.78 -3.42 -17.10
N ALA A 863 45.78 -2.66 -17.59
CA ALA A 863 45.62 -1.75 -18.72
C ALA A 863 45.21 -2.50 -19.99
N LYS A 864 45.89 -3.61 -20.29
CA LYS A 864 45.53 -4.50 -21.41
C LYS A 864 44.16 -5.14 -21.19
N GLY A 865 43.81 -5.46 -19.95
CA GLY A 865 42.55 -6.08 -19.56
C GLY A 865 41.31 -5.28 -19.91
N PHE A 866 41.41 -3.94 -20.02
CA PHE A 866 40.28 -3.11 -20.47
C PHE A 866 40.03 -3.19 -21.99
N ASP A 867 40.99 -3.71 -22.76
CA ASP A 867 40.86 -3.91 -24.22
C ASP A 867 40.68 -5.39 -24.57
N ASP A 868 41.34 -6.31 -23.82
CA ASP A 868 41.22 -7.76 -23.95
C ASP A 868 41.31 -8.45 -22.58
N ALA A 869 40.17 -8.93 -22.09
CA ALA A 869 40.04 -9.55 -20.77
C ALA A 869 40.48 -11.02 -20.70
N SER A 870 40.88 -11.64 -21.83
CA SER A 870 41.12 -13.09 -21.92
C SER A 870 42.15 -13.61 -20.91
N ASP A 871 43.20 -12.82 -20.66
CA ASP A 871 44.27 -13.17 -19.73
C ASP A 871 43.84 -13.01 -18.26
N LEU A 872 43.11 -11.93 -17.94
CA LEU A 872 42.53 -11.71 -16.60
C LEU A 872 41.49 -12.78 -16.25
N GLN A 873 40.71 -13.25 -17.22
CA GLN A 873 39.75 -14.34 -17.02
C GLN A 873 40.44 -15.69 -16.75
N SER A 874 41.57 -15.95 -17.42
CA SER A 874 42.29 -17.22 -17.31
C SER A 874 43.18 -17.29 -16.06
N HIS A 875 43.88 -16.21 -15.75
CA HIS A 875 44.91 -16.18 -14.70
C HIS A 875 44.51 -15.39 -13.45
N GLY A 876 43.45 -14.57 -13.52
CA GLY A 876 42.96 -13.72 -12.42
C GLY A 876 43.65 -12.34 -12.38
N LEU A 877 43.01 -11.41 -11.66
CA LEU A 877 43.51 -10.05 -11.46
C LEU A 877 44.53 -10.05 -10.32
N HIS A 878 45.69 -9.42 -10.48
CA HIS A 878 46.73 -9.40 -9.44
C HIS A 878 47.01 -7.97 -8.99
N ALA A 879 47.18 -7.80 -7.68
CA ALA A 879 47.65 -6.56 -7.08
C ALA A 879 48.51 -6.87 -5.85
N GLN A 880 49.74 -6.33 -5.82
CA GLN A 880 50.73 -6.57 -4.75
C GLN A 880 51.03 -8.05 -4.50
N GLY A 881 51.05 -8.86 -5.57
CA GLY A 881 51.29 -10.31 -5.51
C GLY A 881 50.07 -11.13 -5.05
N GLN A 882 48.96 -10.49 -4.70
CA GLN A 882 47.71 -11.15 -4.30
C GLN A 882 46.79 -11.35 -5.51
N LYS A 883 46.24 -12.56 -5.65
CA LYS A 883 45.29 -12.90 -6.73
C LYS A 883 43.84 -12.63 -6.30
N TYR A 884 43.16 -11.81 -7.08
CA TYR A 884 41.73 -11.50 -7.02
C TYR A 884 40.99 -12.24 -8.15
N PHE A 885 39.86 -12.84 -7.81
CA PHE A 885 38.94 -13.40 -8.80
C PHE A 885 38.25 -12.28 -9.55
N LEU A 886 38.32 -12.32 -10.87
CA LEU A 886 37.63 -11.36 -11.74
C LEU A 886 36.11 -11.56 -11.60
N LEU A 887 35.42 -10.53 -11.13
CA LEU A 887 33.96 -10.52 -11.00
C LEU A 887 33.28 -9.95 -12.24
N ARG A 888 33.86 -8.88 -12.78
CA ARG A 888 33.31 -8.14 -13.92
C ARG A 888 34.44 -7.40 -14.62
N ASN A 889 34.34 -7.32 -15.94
CA ASN A 889 35.21 -6.56 -16.81
C ASN A 889 34.32 -5.95 -17.89
N ASP A 890 34.41 -4.64 -18.05
CA ASP A 890 33.83 -3.87 -19.15
C ASP A 890 34.84 -2.82 -19.63
N ASP A 891 34.54 -2.15 -20.74
CA ASP A 891 35.45 -1.20 -21.39
C ASP A 891 35.92 -0.05 -20.46
N ARG A 892 35.19 0.18 -19.35
CA ARG A 892 35.42 1.27 -18.40
C ARG A 892 35.92 0.79 -17.04
N SER A 893 35.55 -0.40 -16.59
CA SER A 893 35.77 -0.86 -15.21
C SER A 893 36.08 -2.36 -15.09
N ILE A 894 36.98 -2.71 -14.17
CA ILE A 894 37.42 -4.07 -13.85
C ILE A 894 37.29 -4.27 -12.35
N TYR A 895 36.65 -5.38 -11.95
CA TYR A 895 36.39 -5.68 -10.55
C TYR A 895 36.99 -7.03 -10.18
N GLY A 896 37.80 -7.03 -9.13
CA GLY A 896 38.37 -8.23 -8.52
C GLY A 896 37.90 -8.43 -7.09
N LYS A 897 37.81 -9.68 -6.65
CA LYS A 897 37.51 -10.03 -5.25
C LYS A 897 38.45 -11.11 -4.72
N HIS A 898 38.94 -10.92 -3.50
CA HIS A 898 39.70 -11.91 -2.76
C HIS A 898 39.11 -12.02 -1.35
N GLU A 899 38.44 -13.13 -1.06
CA GLU A 899 37.71 -13.35 0.20
C GLU A 899 36.70 -12.22 0.51
N ALA A 900 36.94 -11.41 1.54
CA ALA A 900 36.10 -10.29 1.92
C ALA A 900 36.61 -8.93 1.39
N GLU A 901 37.78 -8.90 0.77
CA GLU A 901 38.39 -7.70 0.17
C GLU A 901 38.14 -7.66 -1.34
N GLY A 902 38.34 -6.49 -1.95
CA GLY A 902 38.25 -6.37 -3.40
C GLY A 902 39.07 -5.24 -3.99
N LEU A 903 39.18 -5.30 -5.32
CA LEU A 903 39.92 -4.39 -6.16
C LEU A 903 38.98 -3.81 -7.21
N ILE A 904 38.99 -2.50 -7.37
CA ILE A 904 38.16 -1.77 -8.32
C ILE A 904 39.10 -0.94 -9.19
N CYS A 905 39.14 -1.26 -10.48
CA CYS A 905 39.92 -0.52 -11.46
C CYS A 905 38.96 0.21 -12.41
N VAL A 906 39.13 1.51 -12.61
CA VAL A 906 38.32 2.32 -13.54
C VAL A 906 39.25 3.07 -14.48
N ARG A 907 39.00 2.96 -15.79
CA ARG A 907 39.75 3.63 -16.85
C ARG A 907 39.08 4.96 -17.22
N THR A 908 39.84 6.04 -17.19
CA THR A 908 39.42 7.40 -17.60
C THR A 908 39.98 7.74 -18.98
N LYS A 909 39.98 9.03 -19.37
CA LYS A 909 40.53 9.46 -20.66
C LYS A 909 42.04 9.28 -20.75
N GLN A 910 42.76 9.56 -19.66
CA GLN A 910 44.21 9.55 -19.57
C GLN A 910 44.79 8.67 -18.45
N THR A 911 43.96 8.16 -17.52
CA THR A 911 44.41 7.36 -16.36
C THR A 911 43.70 6.03 -16.16
N ILE A 912 44.28 5.19 -15.32
CA ILE A 912 43.64 4.05 -14.67
C ILE A 912 43.71 4.28 -13.16
N LEU A 913 42.54 4.41 -12.54
CA LEU A 913 42.37 4.43 -11.09
C LEU A 913 42.21 3.00 -10.59
N VAL A 914 43.05 2.55 -9.67
CA VAL A 914 42.93 1.25 -9.00
C VAL A 914 42.78 1.48 -7.51
N ALA A 915 41.68 0.99 -6.93
CA ALA A 915 41.38 1.12 -5.50
C ALA A 915 41.13 -0.26 -4.88
N HIS A 916 41.75 -0.51 -3.75
CA HIS A 916 41.51 -1.65 -2.89
C HIS A 916 40.58 -1.25 -1.74
N TYR A 917 39.64 -2.13 -1.39
CA TYR A 917 38.81 -1.97 -0.20
C TYR A 917 38.95 -3.20 0.71
N PRO A 918 39.08 -2.99 2.05
CA PRO A 918 39.24 -4.06 3.03
C PRO A 918 37.92 -4.78 3.36
N SER A 919 38.02 -5.83 4.18
CA SER A 919 36.94 -6.77 4.52
C SER A 919 35.74 -6.22 5.31
N GLY A 920 35.73 -4.92 5.63
CA GLY A 920 34.62 -4.23 6.30
C GLY A 920 33.78 -3.32 5.39
N ILE A 921 34.25 -3.00 4.18
CA ILE A 921 33.58 -2.05 3.28
C ILE A 921 32.60 -2.79 2.35
N GLN A 922 31.39 -2.25 2.20
CA GLN A 922 30.43 -2.78 1.23
C GLN A 922 30.94 -2.53 -0.21
N PRO A 923 31.07 -3.55 -1.06
CA PRO A 923 31.59 -3.40 -2.42
C PRO A 923 30.85 -2.35 -3.27
N GLY A 924 29.54 -2.17 -3.03
CA GLY A 924 28.73 -1.18 -3.74
C GLY A 924 29.07 0.27 -3.35
N GLU A 925 29.38 0.51 -2.08
CA GLU A 925 29.82 1.83 -1.59
C GLU A 925 31.20 2.17 -2.14
N ALA A 926 32.14 1.21 -2.07
CA ALA A 926 33.46 1.36 -2.67
C ALA A 926 33.39 1.62 -4.17
N THR A 927 32.52 0.90 -4.90
CA THR A 927 32.30 1.11 -6.34
C THR A 927 31.79 2.51 -6.62
N THR A 928 30.77 2.96 -5.89
CA THR A 928 30.18 4.29 -6.07
C THR A 928 31.21 5.40 -5.85
N ILE A 929 32.08 5.27 -4.84
CA ILE A 929 33.10 6.26 -4.53
C ILE A 929 34.18 6.28 -5.62
N VAL A 930 34.67 5.12 -6.04
CA VAL A 930 35.75 5.00 -7.05
C VAL A 930 35.26 5.43 -8.43
N GLU A 931 34.02 5.08 -8.81
CA GLU A 931 33.43 5.52 -10.08
C GLU A 931 33.15 7.03 -10.08
N LYS A 932 32.66 7.62 -8.96
CA LYS A 932 32.51 9.08 -8.83
C LYS A 932 33.85 9.82 -8.93
N LEU A 933 34.91 9.27 -8.32
CA LEU A 933 36.24 9.84 -8.42
C LEU A 933 36.76 9.77 -9.87
N ALA A 934 36.52 8.66 -10.57
CA ALA A 934 36.85 8.54 -11.99
C ALA A 934 36.01 9.50 -12.86
N ASP A 935 34.72 9.68 -12.59
CA ASP A 935 33.86 10.68 -13.26
C ASP A 935 34.37 12.11 -13.03
N TYR A 936 34.80 12.41 -11.81
CA TYR A 936 35.43 13.69 -11.50
C TYR A 936 36.72 13.89 -12.31
N LEU A 937 37.63 12.91 -12.33
CA LEU A 937 38.86 12.96 -13.14
C LEU A 937 38.55 13.19 -14.62
N ILE A 938 37.55 12.50 -15.17
CA ILE A 938 37.08 12.70 -16.55
C ILE A 938 36.56 14.13 -16.77
N SER A 939 35.85 14.69 -15.78
CA SER A 939 35.29 16.05 -15.83
C SER A 939 36.38 17.14 -15.84
N VAL A 940 37.51 16.90 -15.17
CA VAL A 940 38.67 17.81 -15.16
C VAL A 940 39.73 17.46 -16.22
N GLY A 941 39.44 16.51 -17.13
CA GLY A 941 40.25 16.23 -18.32
C GLY A 941 41.24 15.07 -18.21
N TYR A 942 41.24 14.32 -17.10
CA TYR A 942 42.12 13.19 -16.81
C TYR A 942 41.54 11.81 -17.17
#